data_AF-A0A3D2STZ2-F1
#
_entry.id   AF-A0A3D2STZ2-F1
#
_cell.length_a   1.000
_cell.length_b   1.000
_cell.length_c   1.000
_cell.angle_alpha   90.00
_cell.angle_beta   90.00
_cell.angle_gamma   90.00
#
_symmetry.space_group_name_H-M   'P 1'
#
loop_
_entity.id
_entity.type
_entity.pdbx_description
1 polymer ?
#
loop_
_entity_poly.entity_id
_entity_poly.type
_entity_poly.pdbx_seq_one_letter_code
_entity_poly.pdbx_strand_id
1 'polypeptide(L)'
;MQSIRKETTFSKVSASLADRELGDADLLSEISEIVKLKAFNIISHLLMPSGSKVAIIGSKNVTLSYAIASLNPRMNFTAIDLDPKAVKRGNDRFKRPNLKFKKKDIAHIDEDGEKYDAIINVDILHEAYSAGNYNARIVESVLEAQFGALKTGGSMLIYDHVEPPQGEAFVLMEFPEGKDEDIERLIWFSEHARPLHPKGCRGFFLEEISPRFPKTRLFRMPHKWACEYVLRKDTTSLWKASLSQELTFFDERAYRETIWKCGGRVQYSAPQWNNRRIKSCFQGQFRLLDENGQALGFPSTSYMLVAQKIEKGGELRIREHRPVNSDTLSDINITAMRNDKTGEVQEVVSMNQNYTEVLAYAVDSANRVTVFVEENVDKGIINTRKPGIKNIDGRSWSGHMVCVPKVPSDVFNEAHAEDSPRKTIELMREYTGLETVLGEKFEEGPKFYPAPDYIEDRIETYFTQVKSDVQGRKSIKGYDAQDLLRAIHCGYVPNIRLEMQINALLEKLGLFVGGILSDEAPAIPAKQAVEEILLTEEELEEKKFEKKTKFTKARGKYDQLRAKNSVFAREAFDDGHASRIGADEMSYVINNDCINKAVILPLTRDLSGDVLAGFQFQEVPVPNRYGGDSTMLSLPGFNLPPEIKNIDQAKRFIAEKLDTSPEMVSQLGPSYFEHMDVTPQRIFPFAVAMKPGGKSWTKGRYAPVSKLYRINKLDCTDSFLWVIGLTQKMCGPDSDLYAAYS
;
A
#
# COMPACT_ATOMS: atom_id res chain seq x y z
N MET A 1 -38.75 23.96 -4.71
CA MET A 1 -37.37 23.74 -4.24
C MET A 1 -37.20 22.27 -3.88
N GLN A 2 -37.06 21.40 -4.89
CA GLN A 2 -36.71 19.99 -4.71
C GLN A 2 -35.18 19.88 -4.65
N SER A 3 -34.68 19.36 -3.54
CA SER A 3 -33.27 19.06 -3.29
C SER A 3 -32.88 17.81 -4.10
N ILE A 4 -32.14 18.03 -5.19
CA ILE A 4 -31.44 16.95 -5.90
C ILE A 4 -30.24 16.58 -5.02
N ARG A 5 -30.36 15.49 -4.25
CA ARG A 5 -29.23 14.80 -3.67
C ARG A 5 -28.35 14.29 -4.82
N LYS A 6 -27.21 14.94 -5.05
CA LYS A 6 -26.14 14.37 -5.86
C LYS A 6 -25.54 13.20 -5.07
N GLU A 7 -26.05 12.00 -5.33
CA GLU A 7 -25.34 10.77 -5.01
C GLU A 7 -24.03 10.75 -5.82
N THR A 8 -22.91 10.65 -5.11
CA THR A 8 -21.58 10.58 -5.71
C THR A 8 -21.37 9.24 -6.40
N THR A 9 -20.87 9.28 -7.64
CA THR A 9 -20.57 8.17 -8.56
C THR A 9 -19.84 6.96 -7.92
N PHE A 10 -19.16 7.16 -6.78
CA PHE A 10 -18.43 6.14 -6.01
C PHE A 10 -19.34 5.04 -5.46
N SER A 11 -20.60 5.36 -5.15
CA SER A 11 -21.56 4.36 -4.65
C SER A 11 -21.97 3.34 -5.70
N LYS A 12 -21.66 3.57 -6.99
CA LYS A 12 -21.95 2.62 -8.07
C LYS A 12 -20.78 1.70 -8.38
N VAL A 13 -19.54 2.06 -8.06
CA VAL A 13 -18.34 1.31 -8.50
C VAL A 13 -17.99 0.20 -7.51
N SER A 14 -17.81 0.56 -6.24
CA SER A 14 -17.60 -0.41 -5.15
C SER A 14 -18.82 -1.34 -4.97
N ALA A 15 -20.02 -0.79 -5.19
CA ALA A 15 -21.22 -1.58 -5.40
C ALA A 15 -21.08 -2.44 -6.66
N SER A 16 -20.72 -1.92 -7.84
CA SER A 16 -20.59 -2.76 -9.05
C SER A 16 -19.52 -3.84 -9.01
N LEU A 17 -18.42 -3.69 -8.26
CA LEU A 17 -17.39 -4.73 -8.12
C LEU A 17 -17.86 -5.84 -7.18
N ALA A 18 -18.52 -5.47 -6.07
CA ALA A 18 -19.19 -6.44 -5.21
C ALA A 18 -20.40 -7.08 -5.92
N ASP A 19 -21.28 -6.29 -6.50
CA ASP A 19 -22.54 -6.67 -7.17
C ASP A 19 -22.29 -7.42 -8.50
N ARG A 20 -21.17 -7.21 -9.21
CA ARG A 20 -20.81 -8.05 -10.39
C ARG A 20 -20.32 -9.44 -10.00
N GLU A 21 -19.71 -9.60 -8.82
CA GLU A 21 -19.32 -10.92 -8.29
C GLU A 21 -20.44 -11.59 -7.49
N LEU A 22 -21.45 -10.82 -7.04
CA LEU A 22 -22.46 -11.27 -6.09
C LEU A 22 -23.86 -11.07 -6.67
N GLY A 23 -24.50 -12.18 -7.07
CA GLY A 23 -25.87 -12.17 -7.55
C GLY A 23 -26.86 -11.48 -6.59
N ASP A 24 -27.85 -10.82 -7.19
CA ASP A 24 -28.87 -9.88 -6.66
C ASP A 24 -29.81 -10.36 -5.52
N ALA A 25 -29.35 -11.21 -4.60
CA ALA A 25 -30.18 -11.70 -3.47
C ALA A 25 -29.44 -11.76 -2.12
N ASP A 26 -28.35 -11.00 -1.96
CA ASP A 26 -27.46 -11.08 -0.79
C ASP A 26 -27.76 -9.96 0.26
N LEU A 27 -27.81 -10.34 1.56
CA LEU A 27 -27.86 -9.41 2.71
C LEU A 27 -26.72 -8.38 2.69
N LEU A 28 -25.68 -8.61 1.89
CA LEU A 28 -24.60 -7.65 1.68
C LEU A 28 -25.12 -6.30 1.18
N SER A 29 -26.15 -6.27 0.34
CA SER A 29 -26.78 -5.04 -0.15
C SER A 29 -27.37 -4.17 0.97
N GLU A 30 -27.83 -4.78 2.08
CA GLU A 30 -28.37 -4.10 3.26
C GLU A 30 -27.27 -3.56 4.20
N ILE A 31 -26.01 -3.99 4.02
CA ILE A 31 -24.89 -3.59 4.87
C ILE A 31 -24.40 -2.20 4.46
N SER A 32 -24.11 -1.35 5.45
CA SER A 32 -23.62 0.00 5.18
C SER A 32 -22.28 -0.01 4.43
N GLU A 33 -22.11 0.94 3.52
CA GLU A 33 -20.89 1.08 2.71
C GLU A 33 -19.61 1.19 3.56
N ILE A 34 -19.68 1.83 4.73
CA ILE A 34 -18.53 1.93 5.64
C ILE A 34 -18.07 0.54 6.12
N VAL A 35 -19.02 -0.35 6.42
CA VAL A 35 -18.72 -1.73 6.86
C VAL A 35 -18.18 -2.55 5.69
N LYS A 36 -18.73 -2.39 4.48
CA LYS A 36 -18.21 -3.05 3.27
C LYS A 36 -16.76 -2.65 2.98
N LEU A 37 -16.45 -1.35 3.00
CA LEU A 37 -15.09 -0.85 2.80
C LEU A 37 -14.13 -1.34 3.87
N LYS A 38 -14.56 -1.39 5.13
CA LYS A 38 -13.75 -1.96 6.22
C LYS A 38 -13.47 -3.45 5.99
N ALA A 39 -14.49 -4.23 5.63
CA ALA A 39 -14.34 -5.65 5.28
C ALA A 39 -13.37 -5.84 4.12
N PHE A 40 -13.54 -5.03 3.07
CA PHE A 40 -12.71 -5.05 1.88
C PHE A 40 -11.24 -4.73 2.19
N ASN A 41 -10.98 -3.72 3.03
CA ASN A 41 -9.62 -3.38 3.45
C ASN A 41 -8.97 -4.52 4.25
N ILE A 42 -9.73 -5.17 5.15
CA ILE A 42 -9.25 -6.31 5.93
C ILE A 42 -8.86 -7.49 5.03
N ILE A 43 -9.74 -7.90 4.10
CA ILE A 43 -9.44 -9.03 3.21
C ILE A 43 -8.30 -8.72 2.22
N SER A 44 -8.11 -7.44 1.85
CA SER A 44 -7.00 -7.03 0.96
C SER A 44 -5.64 -7.22 1.62
N HIS A 45 -5.59 -7.26 2.95
CA HIS A 45 -4.39 -7.56 3.74
C HIS A 45 -4.29 -9.06 4.13
N LEU A 46 -5.16 -9.91 3.59
CA LEU A 46 -5.22 -11.34 3.88
C LEU A 46 -4.84 -12.15 2.63
N LEU A 47 -3.54 -12.32 2.39
CA LEU A 47 -3.01 -13.21 1.36
C LEU A 47 -2.93 -14.64 1.90
N MET A 48 -3.87 -15.49 1.49
CA MET A 48 -3.96 -16.88 1.91
C MET A 48 -4.40 -17.79 0.75
N PRO A 49 -3.94 -19.05 0.69
CA PRO A 49 -4.44 -20.02 -0.28
C PRO A 49 -5.94 -20.28 -0.16
N SER A 50 -6.57 -20.73 -1.25
CA SER A 50 -7.95 -21.19 -1.23
C SER A 50 -8.18 -22.31 -0.21
N GLY A 51 -9.34 -22.31 0.45
CA GLY A 51 -9.69 -23.30 1.49
C GLY A 51 -9.14 -23.00 2.89
N SER A 52 -8.32 -21.96 3.04
CA SER A 52 -7.73 -21.55 4.33
C SER A 52 -8.79 -21.35 5.42
N LYS A 53 -8.47 -21.78 6.64
CA LYS A 53 -9.30 -21.62 7.84
C LYS A 53 -8.93 -20.33 8.57
N VAL A 54 -9.89 -19.43 8.72
CA VAL A 54 -9.67 -18.09 9.25
C VAL A 54 -10.56 -17.84 10.47
N ALA A 55 -9.97 -17.39 11.58
CA ALA A 55 -10.72 -16.92 12.74
C ALA A 55 -10.91 -15.39 12.67
N ILE A 56 -12.13 -14.90 12.93
CA ILE A 56 -12.42 -13.47 13.08
C ILE A 56 -12.74 -13.22 14.55
N ILE A 57 -11.87 -12.51 15.25
CA ILE A 57 -11.93 -12.24 16.69
C ILE A 57 -12.60 -10.89 16.93
N GLY A 58 -13.51 -10.84 17.91
CA GLY A 58 -14.30 -9.63 18.21
C GLY A 58 -15.52 -9.47 17.31
N SER A 59 -16.19 -10.58 16.97
CA SER A 59 -17.28 -10.61 15.98
C SER A 59 -18.64 -10.07 16.44
N LYS A 60 -18.69 -9.30 17.55
CA LYS A 60 -19.88 -8.57 18.02
C LYS A 60 -20.59 -7.81 16.90
N ASN A 61 -19.81 -7.23 15.98
CA ASN A 61 -20.30 -6.71 14.72
C ASN A 61 -20.47 -7.83 13.67
N VAL A 62 -21.59 -8.55 13.79
CA VAL A 62 -21.92 -9.69 12.91
C VAL A 62 -22.02 -9.33 11.42
N THR A 63 -22.34 -8.07 11.08
CA THR A 63 -22.41 -7.64 9.67
C THR A 63 -21.04 -7.53 9.04
N LEU A 64 -20.02 -7.15 9.81
CA LEU A 64 -18.64 -7.11 9.33
C LEU A 64 -18.12 -8.51 9.02
N SER A 65 -18.33 -9.48 9.93
CA SER A 65 -17.93 -10.87 9.69
C SER A 65 -18.64 -11.47 8.47
N TYR A 66 -19.93 -11.14 8.28
CA TYR A 66 -20.67 -11.51 7.09
C TYR A 66 -20.07 -10.92 5.81
N ALA A 67 -19.80 -9.61 5.81
CA ALA A 67 -19.20 -8.93 4.66
C ALA A 67 -17.83 -9.51 4.30
N ILE A 68 -16.96 -9.78 5.28
CA ILE A 68 -15.66 -10.44 5.06
C ILE A 68 -15.85 -11.80 4.38
N ALA A 69 -16.77 -12.64 4.88
CA ALA A 69 -17.01 -13.97 4.33
C ALA A 69 -17.66 -13.94 2.94
N SER A 70 -18.53 -12.95 2.67
CA SER A 70 -19.14 -12.75 1.35
C SER A 70 -18.14 -12.30 0.31
N LEU A 71 -17.22 -11.40 0.66
CA LEU A 71 -16.18 -10.88 -0.24
C LEU A 71 -15.02 -11.86 -0.48
N ASN A 72 -14.94 -12.96 0.28
CA ASN A 72 -13.96 -14.02 0.05
C ASN A 72 -14.57 -15.42 0.22
N PRO A 73 -15.37 -15.90 -0.74
CA PRO A 73 -16.05 -17.19 -0.63
C PRO A 73 -15.11 -18.40 -0.66
N ARG A 74 -13.82 -18.20 -0.99
CA ARG A 74 -12.80 -19.26 -1.06
C ARG A 74 -12.25 -19.68 0.31
N MET A 75 -12.37 -18.82 1.31
CA MET A 75 -11.86 -19.08 2.66
C MET A 75 -12.99 -19.47 3.61
N ASN A 76 -12.65 -20.23 4.64
CA ASN A 76 -13.59 -20.71 5.66
C ASN A 76 -13.43 -19.91 6.94
N PHE A 77 -14.44 -19.11 7.29
CA PHE A 77 -14.42 -18.20 8.41
C PHE A 77 -15.13 -18.75 9.65
N THR A 78 -14.50 -18.59 10.80
CA THR A 78 -15.10 -18.78 12.13
C THR A 78 -15.07 -17.46 12.89
N ALA A 79 -16.23 -16.83 13.01
CA ALA A 79 -16.43 -15.61 13.79
C ALA A 79 -16.59 -15.96 15.27
N ILE A 80 -15.71 -15.40 16.11
CA ILE A 80 -15.61 -15.70 17.54
C ILE A 80 -15.98 -14.45 18.35
N ASP A 81 -16.84 -14.62 19.34
CA ASP A 81 -17.18 -13.59 20.31
C ASP A 81 -17.61 -14.20 21.66
N LEU A 82 -17.46 -13.44 22.75
CA LEU A 82 -17.91 -13.87 24.07
C LEU A 82 -19.41 -13.63 24.28
N ASP A 83 -20.02 -12.66 23.57
CA ASP A 83 -21.43 -12.30 23.69
C ASP A 83 -22.35 -13.36 23.03
N PRO A 84 -23.09 -14.16 23.82
CA PRO A 84 -23.99 -15.17 23.27
C PRO A 84 -25.12 -14.57 22.42
N LYS A 85 -25.52 -13.32 22.65
CA LYS A 85 -26.58 -12.65 21.87
C LYS A 85 -26.07 -12.30 20.48
N ALA A 86 -24.84 -11.79 20.37
CA ALA A 86 -24.22 -11.53 19.07
C ALA A 86 -24.04 -12.83 18.27
N VAL A 87 -23.50 -13.89 18.89
CA VAL A 87 -23.32 -15.20 18.26
C VAL A 87 -24.65 -15.78 17.77
N LYS A 88 -25.70 -15.74 18.60
CA LYS A 88 -27.04 -16.20 18.20
C LYS A 88 -27.57 -15.41 17.01
N ARG A 89 -27.50 -14.08 17.05
CA ARG A 89 -27.92 -13.20 15.95
C ARG A 89 -27.18 -13.49 14.65
N GLY A 90 -25.87 -13.72 14.72
CA GLY A 90 -25.04 -14.11 13.58
C GLY A 90 -25.52 -15.42 12.95
N ASN A 91 -25.68 -16.47 13.77
CA ASN A 91 -26.17 -17.78 13.32
C ASN A 91 -27.61 -17.76 12.78
N ASP A 92 -28.47 -16.89 13.30
CA ASP A 92 -29.88 -16.82 12.87
C ASP A 92 -30.06 -16.07 11.54
N ARG A 93 -29.36 -14.93 11.35
CA ARG A 93 -29.58 -14.02 10.21
C ARG A 93 -28.48 -14.06 9.15
N PHE A 94 -27.20 -14.11 9.54
CA PHE A 94 -26.07 -13.85 8.66
C PHE A 94 -25.40 -15.16 8.20
N LYS A 95 -26.13 -15.97 7.45
CA LYS A 95 -25.71 -17.33 7.05
C LYS A 95 -24.95 -17.34 5.72
N ARG A 96 -23.80 -18.03 5.69
CA ARG A 96 -23.06 -18.38 4.47
C ARG A 96 -22.50 -19.80 4.59
N PRO A 97 -22.26 -20.51 3.47
CA PRO A 97 -21.62 -21.84 3.50
C PRO A 97 -20.22 -21.81 4.13
N ASN A 98 -19.52 -20.68 4.02
CA ASN A 98 -18.15 -20.48 4.47
C ASN A 98 -18.03 -19.65 5.77
N LEU A 99 -19.12 -19.41 6.51
CA LEU A 99 -19.11 -18.63 7.76
C LEU A 99 -19.83 -19.37 8.89
N LYS A 100 -19.21 -19.41 10.06
CA LYS A 100 -19.81 -19.91 11.31
C LYS A 100 -19.58 -18.94 12.46
N PHE A 101 -20.55 -18.77 13.35
CA PHE A 101 -20.37 -18.01 14.59
C PHE A 101 -20.24 -18.96 15.78
N LYS A 102 -19.19 -18.78 16.61
CA LYS A 102 -18.93 -19.57 17.81
C LYS A 102 -18.77 -18.66 19.04
N LYS A 103 -19.32 -19.10 20.17
CA LYS A 103 -19.06 -18.47 21.47
C LYS A 103 -17.78 -19.06 22.06
N LYS A 104 -16.72 -18.27 22.17
CA LYS A 104 -15.46 -18.65 22.82
C LYS A 104 -14.80 -17.45 23.47
N ASP A 105 -13.91 -17.70 24.42
CA ASP A 105 -12.97 -16.67 24.90
C ASP A 105 -11.92 -16.41 23.82
N ILE A 106 -11.58 -15.15 23.60
CA ILE A 106 -10.59 -14.72 22.60
C ILE A 106 -9.15 -15.12 22.98
N ALA A 107 -8.91 -15.43 24.26
CA ALA A 107 -7.65 -16.00 24.76
C ALA A 107 -7.56 -17.52 24.54
N HIS A 108 -8.67 -18.19 24.25
CA HIS A 108 -8.76 -19.65 24.24
C HIS A 108 -9.51 -20.17 23.01
N ILE A 109 -9.14 -19.65 21.84
CA ILE A 109 -9.83 -19.96 20.58
C ILE A 109 -9.61 -21.41 20.12
N ASP A 110 -8.52 -22.05 20.55
CA ASP A 110 -8.12 -23.42 20.20
C ASP A 110 -8.42 -24.47 21.28
N GLU A 111 -9.33 -24.21 22.22
CA GLU A 111 -9.77 -25.20 23.24
C GLU A 111 -10.22 -26.54 22.62
N ASP A 112 -10.74 -26.51 21.40
CA ASP A 112 -11.16 -27.71 20.65
C ASP A 112 -10.01 -28.39 19.87
N GLY A 113 -8.76 -27.93 20.05
CA GLY A 113 -7.60 -28.32 19.25
C GLY A 113 -7.56 -27.73 17.84
N GLU A 114 -8.47 -26.80 17.50
CA GLU A 114 -8.53 -26.16 16.19
C GLU A 114 -7.29 -25.29 15.93
N LYS A 115 -6.63 -25.49 14.78
CA LYS A 115 -5.56 -24.59 14.28
C LYS A 115 -6.02 -23.81 13.05
N TYR A 116 -5.61 -22.55 12.98
CA TYR A 116 -6.02 -21.62 11.93
C TYR A 116 -4.85 -21.28 10.99
N ASP A 117 -5.18 -21.08 9.71
CA ASP A 117 -4.27 -20.54 8.70
C ASP A 117 -4.15 -19.01 8.86
N ALA A 118 -5.22 -18.36 9.34
CA ALA A 118 -5.17 -16.95 9.71
C ALA A 118 -6.06 -16.59 10.90
N ILE A 119 -5.70 -15.53 11.61
CA ILE A 119 -6.48 -14.92 12.69
C ILE A 119 -6.60 -13.41 12.41
N ILE A 120 -7.80 -12.87 12.51
CA ILE A 120 -8.10 -11.46 12.28
C ILE A 120 -8.64 -10.87 13.60
N ASN A 121 -7.88 -9.97 14.22
CA ASN A 121 -8.35 -9.15 15.34
C ASN A 121 -8.90 -7.83 14.80
N VAL A 122 -10.15 -7.51 15.09
CA VAL A 122 -10.79 -6.27 14.62
C VAL A 122 -11.42 -5.52 15.78
N ASP A 123 -10.91 -4.32 16.08
CA ASP A 123 -11.40 -3.41 17.12
C ASP A 123 -11.67 -4.12 18.47
N ILE A 124 -10.77 -5.00 18.91
CA ILE A 124 -11.03 -5.89 20.06
C ILE A 124 -9.92 -5.89 21.12
N LEU A 125 -8.68 -5.57 20.75
CA LEU A 125 -7.56 -5.64 21.68
C LEU A 125 -7.63 -4.52 22.71
N HIS A 126 -8.11 -3.34 22.31
CA HIS A 126 -8.37 -2.24 23.24
C HIS A 126 -9.48 -2.56 24.25
N GLU A 127 -10.47 -3.38 23.87
CA GLU A 127 -11.50 -3.86 24.81
C GLU A 127 -10.88 -4.82 25.83
N ALA A 128 -10.03 -5.75 25.39
CA ALA A 128 -9.31 -6.67 26.27
C ALA A 128 -8.38 -5.92 27.25
N TYR A 129 -7.65 -4.92 26.76
CA TYR A 129 -6.82 -4.04 27.60
C TYR A 129 -7.65 -3.32 28.68
N SER A 130 -8.75 -2.70 28.26
CA SER A 130 -9.61 -1.89 29.13
C SER A 130 -10.33 -2.75 30.18
N ALA A 131 -10.86 -3.91 29.78
CA ALA A 131 -11.47 -4.89 30.69
C ALA A 131 -10.45 -5.51 31.65
N GLY A 132 -9.18 -5.61 31.23
CA GLY A 132 -8.04 -6.01 32.04
C GLY A 132 -7.55 -4.95 33.04
N ASN A 133 -8.35 -3.92 33.33
CA ASN A 133 -7.97 -2.76 34.16
C ASN A 133 -6.74 -2.00 33.62
N TYR A 134 -6.67 -1.81 32.31
CA TYR A 134 -5.59 -1.09 31.62
C TYR A 134 -4.23 -1.78 31.78
N ASN A 135 -4.21 -3.11 31.74
CA ASN A 135 -3.00 -3.91 31.87
C ASN A 135 -2.61 -4.54 30.52
N ALA A 136 -1.52 -4.04 29.94
CA ALA A 136 -0.96 -4.55 28.69
C ALA A 136 -0.67 -6.06 28.69
N ARG A 137 -0.33 -6.65 29.84
CA ARG A 137 -0.03 -8.08 29.95
C ARG A 137 -1.21 -8.98 29.55
N ILE A 138 -2.44 -8.49 29.71
CA ILE A 138 -3.64 -9.21 29.29
C ILE A 138 -3.66 -9.35 27.77
N VAL A 139 -3.36 -8.26 27.06
CA VAL A 139 -3.26 -8.27 25.58
C VAL A 139 -2.08 -9.13 25.13
N GLU A 140 -0.92 -9.03 25.78
CA GLU A 140 0.24 -9.89 25.48
C GLU A 140 -0.15 -11.37 25.59
N SER A 141 -0.86 -11.77 26.65
CA SER A 141 -1.29 -13.16 26.89
C SER A 141 -2.31 -13.63 25.85
N VAL A 142 -3.26 -12.76 25.47
CA VAL A 142 -4.23 -13.05 24.41
C VAL A 142 -3.54 -13.27 23.07
N LEU A 143 -2.60 -12.39 22.69
CA LEU A 143 -1.86 -12.51 21.44
C LEU A 143 -0.97 -13.76 21.44
N GLU A 144 -0.31 -14.09 22.55
CA GLU A 144 0.48 -15.31 22.70
C GLU A 144 -0.37 -16.57 22.47
N ALA A 145 -1.54 -16.65 23.11
CA ALA A 145 -2.44 -17.78 22.94
C ALA A 145 -2.97 -17.90 21.50
N GLN A 146 -3.35 -16.78 20.88
CA GLN A 146 -3.77 -16.75 19.49
C GLN A 146 -2.63 -17.16 18.52
N PHE A 147 -1.40 -16.72 18.77
CA PHE A 147 -0.23 -17.21 18.01
C PHE A 147 -0.02 -18.71 18.21
N GLY A 148 -0.29 -19.24 19.40
CA GLY A 148 -0.35 -20.68 19.67
C GLY A 148 -1.33 -21.42 18.76
N ALA A 149 -2.48 -20.82 18.47
CA ALA A 149 -3.53 -21.36 17.59
C ALA A 149 -3.23 -21.26 16.08
N LEU A 150 -2.25 -20.44 15.66
CA LEU A 150 -1.83 -20.36 14.26
C LEU A 150 -0.96 -21.55 13.84
N LYS A 151 -1.14 -22.00 12.59
CA LYS A 151 -0.17 -22.88 11.92
C LYS A 151 1.11 -22.12 11.59
N THR A 152 2.25 -22.82 11.51
CA THR A 152 3.47 -22.23 10.95
C THR A 152 3.23 -21.79 9.52
N GLY A 153 3.67 -20.58 9.18
CA GLY A 153 3.38 -19.91 7.90
C GLY A 153 2.04 -19.16 7.87
N GLY A 154 1.15 -19.38 8.85
CA GLY A 154 -0.12 -18.67 8.98
C GLY A 154 0.05 -17.21 9.44
N SER A 155 -0.98 -16.39 9.24
CA SER A 155 -0.91 -14.95 9.48
C SER A 155 -1.90 -14.44 10.52
N MET A 156 -1.46 -13.50 11.34
CA MET A 156 -2.31 -12.68 12.20
C MET A 156 -2.45 -11.29 11.59
N LEU A 157 -3.69 -10.83 11.44
CA LEU A 157 -4.03 -9.47 11.06
C LEU A 157 -4.61 -8.76 12.28
N ILE A 158 -4.09 -7.59 12.62
CA ILE A 158 -4.61 -6.71 13.65
C ILE A 158 -5.10 -5.42 12.98
N TYR A 159 -6.40 -5.19 13.04
CA TYR A 159 -7.05 -3.94 12.67
C TYR A 159 -7.62 -3.30 13.93
N ASP A 160 -6.88 -2.35 14.52
CA ASP A 160 -7.27 -1.71 15.78
C ASP A 160 -6.79 -0.25 15.79
N HIS A 161 -6.58 0.35 16.97
CA HIS A 161 -6.01 1.68 17.11
C HIS A 161 -4.55 1.65 17.55
N VAL A 162 -3.83 2.75 17.31
CA VAL A 162 -2.41 2.91 17.68
C VAL A 162 -2.20 4.24 18.37
N GLU A 163 -1.34 4.23 19.40
CA GLU A 163 -0.86 5.44 20.05
C GLU A 163 -0.06 6.29 19.08
N PRO A 164 -0.32 7.61 19.00
CA PRO A 164 0.47 8.48 18.13
C PRO A 164 1.94 8.50 18.58
N PRO A 165 2.88 8.77 17.66
CA PRO A 165 4.27 8.97 18.04
C PRO A 165 4.40 10.05 19.11
N GLN A 166 5.21 9.78 20.14
CA GLN A 166 5.39 10.67 21.29
C GLN A 166 4.06 10.97 22.01
N GLY A 167 3.24 9.94 22.28
CA GLY A 167 1.91 10.09 22.89
C GLY A 167 1.88 10.89 24.19
N GLU A 168 2.96 10.82 24.98
CA GLU A 168 3.12 11.58 26.23
C GLU A 168 3.57 13.04 26.04
N ALA A 169 4.04 13.41 24.84
CA ALA A 169 4.40 14.80 24.56
C ALA A 169 3.15 15.69 24.52
N PHE A 170 3.29 16.95 24.93
CA PHE A 170 2.19 17.90 24.85
C PHE A 170 1.98 18.36 23.41
N VAL A 171 0.71 18.56 23.08
CA VAL A 171 0.25 19.14 21.81
C VAL A 171 -0.77 20.23 22.09
N LEU A 172 -1.00 21.06 21.09
CA LEU A 172 -2.00 22.10 21.13
C LEU A 172 -3.18 21.70 20.23
N MET A 173 -4.38 21.67 20.80
CA MET A 173 -5.64 21.44 20.08
C MET A 173 -6.45 22.73 20.08
N GLU A 174 -6.68 23.27 18.88
CA GLU A 174 -7.40 24.52 18.69
C GLU A 174 -8.76 24.29 18.06
N PHE A 175 -9.80 24.86 18.67
CA PHE A 175 -11.18 24.78 18.19
C PHE A 175 -11.65 26.13 17.64
N PRO A 176 -12.30 26.16 16.45
CA PRO A 176 -12.94 27.37 15.94
C PRO A 176 -14.18 27.76 16.73
N GLU A 177 -14.64 29.01 16.55
CA GLU A 177 -15.93 29.52 17.07
C GLU A 177 -17.10 28.56 16.73
N GLY A 178 -18.01 28.36 17.68
CA GLY A 178 -19.19 27.49 17.51
C GLY A 178 -18.96 26.00 17.78
N LYS A 179 -17.90 25.65 18.53
CA LYS A 179 -17.59 24.26 18.94
C LYS A 179 -17.76 24.01 20.45
N ASP A 180 -18.63 24.78 21.10
CA ASP A 180 -18.79 24.74 22.56
C ASP A 180 -19.14 23.33 23.08
N GLU A 181 -20.03 22.59 22.41
CA GLU A 181 -20.36 21.23 22.82
C GLU A 181 -19.18 20.26 22.72
N ASP A 182 -18.36 20.37 21.68
CA ASP A 182 -17.16 19.55 21.53
C ASP A 182 -16.17 19.89 22.66
N ILE A 183 -16.00 21.19 22.97
CA ILE A 183 -15.10 21.65 24.04
C ILE A 183 -15.59 21.20 25.42
N GLU A 184 -16.88 21.33 25.72
CA GLU A 184 -17.46 20.83 26.98
C GLU A 184 -17.26 19.32 27.12
N ARG A 185 -17.42 18.55 26.04
CA ARG A 185 -17.13 17.12 26.03
C ARG A 185 -15.65 16.83 26.27
N LEU A 186 -14.74 17.64 25.73
CA LEU A 186 -13.29 17.50 25.96
C LEU A 186 -12.94 17.74 27.43
N ILE A 187 -13.42 18.84 28.01
CA ILE A 187 -13.22 19.17 29.43
C ILE A 187 -13.74 18.02 30.29
N TRP A 188 -14.96 17.56 30.01
CA TRP A 188 -15.54 16.45 30.76
C TRP A 188 -14.74 15.15 30.61
N PHE A 189 -14.26 14.84 29.40
CA PHE A 189 -13.40 13.67 29.15
C PHE A 189 -12.08 13.76 29.94
N SER A 190 -11.49 14.95 30.02
CA SER A 190 -10.26 15.19 30.77
C SER A 190 -10.38 14.91 32.27
N GLU A 191 -11.58 14.92 32.84
CA GLU A 191 -11.82 14.63 34.25
C GLU A 191 -12.23 13.16 34.49
N HIS A 192 -12.82 12.50 33.48
CA HIS A 192 -13.55 11.23 33.66
C HIS A 192 -12.94 10.02 32.92
N ALA A 193 -11.93 10.22 32.06
CA ALA A 193 -11.27 9.13 31.34
C ALA A 193 -10.72 8.05 32.30
N ARG A 194 -10.75 6.77 31.86
CA ARG A 194 -10.29 5.60 32.61
C ARG A 194 -10.91 5.44 34.01
N PRO A 195 -12.24 5.35 34.12
CA PRO A 195 -12.93 5.25 35.41
C PRO A 195 -12.56 4.01 36.24
N LEU A 196 -12.04 2.96 35.59
CA LEU A 196 -11.66 1.66 36.18
C LEU A 196 -10.20 1.61 36.67
N HIS A 197 -9.43 2.71 36.57
CA HIS A 197 -8.01 2.66 36.85
C HIS A 197 -7.76 2.22 38.31
N PRO A 198 -6.94 1.18 38.59
CA PRO A 198 -6.85 0.58 39.93
C PRO A 198 -6.48 1.55 41.05
N LYS A 199 -5.69 2.59 40.71
CA LYS A 199 -5.24 3.62 41.65
C LYS A 199 -6.21 4.81 41.79
N GLY A 200 -7.39 4.77 41.17
CA GLY A 200 -8.34 5.88 41.15
C GLY A 200 -7.91 7.08 40.28
N CYS A 201 -6.78 6.99 39.56
CA CYS A 201 -6.28 8.02 38.66
C CYS A 201 -7.13 8.13 37.38
N ARG A 202 -8.23 8.88 37.48
CA ARG A 202 -9.11 9.24 36.37
C ARG A 202 -8.63 10.53 35.70
N GLY A 203 -8.99 10.67 34.44
CA GLY A 203 -8.71 11.87 33.66
C GLY A 203 -7.27 11.99 33.17
N PHE A 204 -6.96 13.16 32.63
CA PHE A 204 -5.66 13.56 32.10
C PHE A 204 -5.47 15.07 32.18
N PHE A 205 -4.22 15.54 32.02
CA PHE A 205 -3.92 16.96 32.04
C PHE A 205 -4.57 17.70 30.87
N LEU A 206 -5.29 18.78 31.17
CA LEU A 206 -5.86 19.70 30.21
C LEU A 206 -5.70 21.13 30.72
N GLU A 207 -5.16 22.00 29.87
CA GLU A 207 -4.99 23.42 30.18
C GLU A 207 -5.51 24.25 29.01
N GLU A 208 -6.42 25.20 29.27
CA GLU A 208 -6.78 26.21 28.28
C GLU A 208 -5.74 27.33 28.31
N ILE A 209 -5.19 27.66 27.14
CA ILE A 209 -4.17 28.70 26.97
C ILE A 209 -4.65 29.77 25.99
N SER A 210 -3.89 30.87 25.88
CA SER A 210 -4.23 31.95 24.95
C SER A 210 -4.29 31.44 23.50
N PRO A 211 -5.37 31.72 22.76
CA PRO A 211 -5.54 31.24 21.39
C PRO A 211 -4.53 31.85 20.44
N ARG A 212 -4.18 31.11 19.38
CA ARG A 212 -3.25 31.60 18.35
C ARG A 212 -3.96 32.36 17.24
N PHE A 213 -5.24 32.07 17.03
CA PHE A 213 -6.06 32.74 16.03
C PHE A 213 -7.26 33.44 16.68
N PRO A 214 -7.72 34.58 16.12
CA PRO A 214 -8.93 35.24 16.62
C PRO A 214 -10.13 34.29 16.61
N LYS A 215 -11.01 34.41 17.60
CA LYS A 215 -12.26 33.62 17.71
C LYS A 215 -12.03 32.11 17.73
N THR A 216 -10.98 31.68 18.43
CA THR A 216 -10.70 30.26 18.67
C THR A 216 -10.45 30.04 20.16
N ARG A 217 -10.50 28.78 20.59
CA ARG A 217 -10.09 28.34 21.94
C ARG A 217 -9.00 27.29 21.80
N LEU A 218 -7.96 27.40 22.62
CA LEU A 218 -6.75 26.59 22.49
C LEU A 218 -6.47 25.81 23.78
N PHE A 219 -6.25 24.52 23.63
CA PHE A 219 -5.99 23.62 24.74
C PHE A 219 -4.64 22.93 24.59
N ARG A 220 -3.89 22.81 25.69
CA ARG A 220 -2.68 22.03 25.81
C ARG A 220 -2.96 20.73 26.56
N MET A 221 -2.60 19.60 25.97
CA MET A 221 -2.82 18.25 26.54
C MET A 221 -1.83 17.24 25.95
N PRO A 222 -1.64 16.04 26.54
CA PRO A 222 -0.82 15.00 25.93
C PRO A 222 -1.39 14.52 24.59
N HIS A 223 -0.52 14.25 23.62
CA HIS A 223 -0.88 13.89 22.24
C HIS A 223 -1.83 12.70 22.16
N LYS A 224 -1.57 11.67 22.96
CA LYS A 224 -2.42 10.48 23.08
C LYS A 224 -3.88 10.85 23.34
N TRP A 225 -4.13 11.72 24.34
CA TRP A 225 -5.49 12.09 24.74
C TRP A 225 -6.20 12.95 23.72
N ALA A 226 -5.46 13.81 23.01
CA ALA A 226 -6.00 14.54 21.85
C ALA A 226 -6.50 13.57 20.76
N CYS A 227 -5.71 12.55 20.43
CA CYS A 227 -6.11 11.51 19.47
C CYS A 227 -7.29 10.68 19.96
N GLU A 228 -7.25 10.21 21.21
CA GLU A 228 -8.33 9.44 21.86
C GLU A 228 -9.66 10.18 21.80
N TYR A 229 -9.68 11.48 22.12
CA TYR A 229 -10.86 12.32 22.10
C TYR A 229 -11.45 12.44 20.68
N VAL A 230 -10.61 12.76 19.70
CA VAL A 230 -11.03 12.92 18.29
C VAL A 230 -11.59 11.63 17.72
N LEU A 231 -11.06 10.47 18.12
CA LEU A 231 -11.56 9.16 17.68
C LEU A 231 -12.95 8.80 18.23
N ARG A 232 -13.49 9.54 19.21
CA ARG A 232 -14.78 9.21 19.86
C ARG A 232 -15.81 10.34 19.87
N LYS A 233 -15.39 11.59 19.67
CA LYS A 233 -16.23 12.81 19.89
C LYS A 233 -17.59 12.78 19.17
N ASP A 234 -17.68 12.12 18.03
CA ASP A 234 -18.90 12.09 17.21
C ASP A 234 -19.84 10.91 17.52
N THR A 235 -19.45 9.96 18.39
CA THR A 235 -20.28 8.82 18.79
C THR A 235 -20.99 9.10 20.12
N THR A 236 -21.86 10.11 20.14
CA THR A 236 -22.47 10.65 21.36
C THR A 236 -23.35 9.64 22.12
N SER A 237 -24.02 8.73 21.41
CA SER A 237 -24.90 7.71 22.00
C SER A 237 -24.16 6.69 22.87
N LEU A 238 -22.87 6.48 22.61
CA LEU A 238 -22.02 5.54 23.37
C LEU A 238 -21.01 6.26 24.27
N TRP A 239 -21.05 7.60 24.35
CA TRP A 239 -20.04 8.41 25.02
C TRP A 239 -19.73 7.94 26.45
N LYS A 240 -20.77 7.77 27.28
CA LYS A 240 -20.58 7.33 28.67
C LYS A 240 -20.05 5.91 28.78
N ALA A 241 -20.46 5.02 27.87
CA ALA A 241 -20.01 3.63 27.87
C ALA A 241 -18.53 3.52 27.42
N SER A 242 -18.09 4.37 26.48
CA SER A 242 -16.74 4.35 25.92
C SER A 242 -15.67 4.98 26.82
N LEU A 243 -16.02 5.63 27.92
CA LEU A 243 -15.02 6.20 28.86
C LEU A 243 -14.13 5.16 29.51
N SER A 244 -14.69 3.97 29.72
CA SER A 244 -13.95 2.83 30.21
C SER A 244 -12.93 2.32 29.19
N GLN A 245 -13.11 2.63 27.91
CA GLN A 245 -12.27 2.17 26.81
C GLN A 245 -11.13 3.16 26.52
N GLU A 246 -9.91 2.64 26.55
CA GLU A 246 -8.70 3.31 26.05
C GLU A 246 -8.29 2.65 24.73
N LEU A 247 -8.47 3.35 23.61
CA LEU A 247 -8.31 2.80 22.26
C LEU A 247 -6.83 2.65 21.90
N THR A 248 -6.02 3.64 22.24
CA THR A 248 -4.63 3.82 21.81
C THR A 248 -3.64 3.37 22.87
N PHE A 249 -3.77 2.13 23.32
CA PHE A 249 -2.98 1.59 24.44
C PHE A 249 -1.54 1.17 24.06
N PHE A 250 -1.29 0.87 22.77
CA PHE A 250 0.00 0.49 22.23
C PHE A 250 0.43 1.41 21.10
N ASP A 251 1.70 1.80 21.10
CA ASP A 251 2.36 2.35 19.91
C ASP A 251 2.79 1.22 18.94
N GLU A 252 3.23 1.57 17.73
CA GLU A 252 3.71 0.59 16.74
C GLU A 252 4.85 -0.28 17.28
N ARG A 253 5.69 0.27 18.16
CA ARG A 253 6.83 -0.46 18.73
C ARG A 253 6.36 -1.55 19.69
N ALA A 254 5.43 -1.23 20.58
CA ALA A 254 4.86 -2.16 21.54
C ALA A 254 4.11 -3.30 20.83
N TYR A 255 3.34 -3.00 19.78
CA TYR A 255 2.76 -4.03 18.92
C TYR A 255 3.83 -4.95 18.34
N ARG A 256 4.88 -4.39 17.72
CA ARG A 256 5.96 -5.18 17.10
C ARG A 256 6.69 -6.06 18.11
N GLU A 257 7.09 -5.50 19.24
CA GLU A 257 7.79 -6.23 20.31
C GLU A 257 6.94 -7.36 20.87
N THR A 258 5.64 -7.15 21.07
CA THR A 258 4.71 -8.19 21.52
C THR A 258 4.61 -9.34 20.53
N ILE A 259 4.50 -9.04 19.23
CA ILE A 259 4.44 -10.04 18.18
C ILE A 259 5.77 -10.81 18.05
N TRP A 260 6.91 -10.14 18.18
CA TRP A 260 8.22 -10.78 18.19
C TRP A 260 8.39 -11.76 19.35
N LYS A 261 7.93 -11.39 20.55
CA LYS A 261 7.91 -12.30 21.72
C LYS A 261 7.10 -13.57 21.44
N CYS A 262 6.04 -13.46 20.64
CA CYS A 262 5.22 -14.61 20.22
C CYS A 262 5.86 -15.45 19.10
N GLY A 263 7.06 -15.09 18.61
CA GLY A 263 7.71 -15.74 17.47
C GLY A 263 7.11 -15.34 16.11
N GLY A 264 6.45 -14.19 16.02
CA GLY A 264 5.84 -13.69 14.79
C GLY A 264 6.72 -12.67 14.07
N ARG A 265 6.86 -12.79 12.75
CA ARG A 265 7.44 -11.78 11.86
C ARG A 265 6.38 -10.74 11.52
N VAL A 266 6.55 -9.47 11.91
CA VAL A 266 5.67 -8.38 11.44
C VAL A 266 6.02 -8.02 10.00
N GLN A 267 5.29 -8.61 9.05
CA GLN A 267 5.50 -8.43 7.61
C GLN A 267 5.17 -7.01 7.16
N TYR A 268 4.06 -6.45 7.66
CA TYR A 268 3.58 -5.12 7.34
C TYR A 268 2.95 -4.44 8.56
N SER A 269 3.12 -3.13 8.66
CA SER A 269 2.25 -2.32 9.51
C SER A 269 2.10 -0.91 9.00
N ALA A 270 0.94 -0.30 9.25
CA ALA A 270 0.66 1.06 8.83
C ALA A 270 -0.47 1.71 9.64
N PRO A 271 -0.32 2.97 10.08
CA PRO A 271 -1.47 3.82 10.40
C PRO A 271 -2.36 3.98 9.17
N GLN A 272 -3.67 4.07 9.40
CA GLN A 272 -4.68 4.15 8.35
C GLN A 272 -5.50 5.44 8.52
N TRP A 273 -5.82 6.08 7.41
CA TRP A 273 -6.61 7.32 7.37
C TRP A 273 -7.84 7.14 6.49
N ASN A 274 -8.98 6.92 7.11
CA ASN A 274 -10.25 6.87 6.40
C ASN A 274 -10.67 8.30 6.01
N ASN A 275 -10.51 8.64 4.74
CA ASN A 275 -10.75 9.99 4.25
C ASN A 275 -12.22 10.44 4.39
N ARG A 276 -13.20 9.53 4.35
CA ARG A 276 -14.60 9.87 4.59
C ARG A 276 -14.81 10.32 6.03
N ARG A 277 -14.22 9.59 6.98
CA ARG A 277 -14.23 9.95 8.40
C ARG A 277 -13.50 11.27 8.63
N ILE A 278 -12.33 11.47 8.05
CA ILE A 278 -11.59 12.73 8.19
C ILE A 278 -12.41 13.92 7.69
N LYS A 279 -12.98 13.83 6.49
CA LYS A 279 -13.80 14.90 5.89
C LYS A 279 -15.05 15.22 6.71
N SER A 280 -15.71 14.21 7.29
CA SER A 280 -16.96 14.39 8.03
C SER A 280 -16.76 14.76 9.50
N CYS A 281 -15.70 14.24 10.14
CA CYS A 281 -15.50 14.32 11.58
C CYS A 281 -14.36 15.25 12.02
N PHE A 282 -13.32 15.43 11.18
CA PHE A 282 -12.08 16.10 11.60
C PHE A 282 -11.87 17.44 10.89
N GLN A 283 -12.04 17.46 9.57
CA GLN A 283 -11.73 18.64 8.75
C GLN A 283 -12.59 19.83 9.17
N GLY A 284 -11.93 20.95 9.49
CA GLY A 284 -12.57 22.18 9.95
C GLY A 284 -13.16 22.12 11.36
N GLN A 285 -13.03 20.99 12.07
CA GLN A 285 -13.56 20.83 13.43
C GLN A 285 -12.53 21.23 14.50
N PHE A 286 -11.24 21.01 14.23
CA PHE A 286 -10.13 21.37 15.11
C PHE A 286 -8.83 21.52 14.30
N ARG A 287 -7.79 22.05 14.93
CA ARG A 287 -6.39 22.01 14.46
C ARG A 287 -5.52 21.36 15.52
N LEU A 288 -4.64 20.45 15.09
CA LEU A 288 -3.67 19.82 15.97
C LEU A 288 -2.26 20.31 15.62
N LEU A 289 -1.58 20.87 16.61
CA LEU A 289 -0.27 21.49 16.48
C LEU A 289 0.70 20.92 17.51
N ASP A 290 1.99 20.92 17.20
CA ASP A 290 3.03 20.72 18.21
C ASP A 290 3.14 21.95 19.14
N GLU A 291 3.98 21.87 20.17
CA GLU A 291 4.19 23.00 21.10
C GLU A 291 4.80 24.25 20.42
N ASN A 292 5.45 24.09 19.27
CA ASN A 292 5.99 25.21 18.48
C ASN A 292 4.90 25.86 17.59
N GLY A 293 3.75 25.20 17.41
CA GLY A 293 2.66 25.62 16.54
C GLY A 293 2.72 25.09 15.12
N GLN A 294 3.59 24.12 14.84
CA GLN A 294 3.63 23.44 13.57
C GLN A 294 2.50 22.42 13.49
N ALA A 295 1.78 22.39 12.37
CA ALA A 295 0.66 21.47 12.18
C ALA A 295 1.12 20.01 12.13
N LEU A 296 0.51 19.17 12.97
CA LEU A 296 0.80 17.73 13.07
C LEU A 296 0.03 16.89 12.03
N GLY A 297 -1.05 17.44 11.46
CA GLY A 297 -1.99 16.70 10.61
C GLY A 297 -3.07 16.00 11.43
N PHE A 298 -3.88 15.17 10.77
CA PHE A 298 -4.93 14.42 11.45
C PHE A 298 -4.41 13.12 12.05
N PRO A 299 -4.94 12.69 13.21
CA PRO A 299 -4.62 11.39 13.77
C PRO A 299 -5.10 10.27 12.84
N SER A 300 -4.40 9.14 12.86
CA SER A 300 -4.83 7.93 12.16
C SER A 300 -6.18 7.46 12.69
N THR A 301 -7.10 7.07 11.81
CA THR A 301 -8.43 6.58 12.18
C THR A 301 -8.43 5.14 12.68
N SER A 302 -7.41 4.37 12.28
CA SER A 302 -7.15 2.98 12.67
C SER A 302 -5.69 2.63 12.35
N TYR A 303 -5.30 1.40 12.63
CA TYR A 303 -3.97 0.84 12.45
C TYR A 303 -4.10 -0.59 11.92
N MET A 304 -3.25 -0.93 10.96
CA MET A 304 -3.18 -2.25 10.35
C MET A 304 -1.82 -2.87 10.65
N LEU A 305 -1.79 -4.11 11.10
CA LEU A 305 -0.58 -4.90 11.25
C LEU A 305 -0.84 -6.31 10.72
N VAL A 306 0.07 -6.79 9.87
CA VAL A 306 0.08 -8.17 9.38
C VAL A 306 1.36 -8.84 9.88
N ALA A 307 1.18 -9.93 10.62
CA ALA A 307 2.25 -10.74 11.15
C ALA A 307 2.15 -12.18 10.65
N GLN A 308 3.28 -12.82 10.38
CA GLN A 308 3.36 -14.22 10.00
C GLN A 308 4.00 -15.01 11.13
N LYS A 309 3.42 -16.17 11.46
CA LYS A 309 4.06 -17.13 12.36
C LYS A 309 5.17 -17.85 11.60
N ILE A 310 6.41 -17.68 12.05
CA ILE A 310 7.58 -18.31 11.44
C ILE A 310 8.06 -19.50 12.28
N GLU A 311 8.98 -20.28 11.72
CA GLU A 311 9.66 -21.33 12.48
C GLU A 311 10.54 -20.72 13.58
N LYS A 312 10.77 -21.46 14.67
CA LYS A 312 11.61 -21.01 15.78
C LYS A 312 13.02 -20.65 15.26
N GLY A 313 13.53 -19.48 15.66
CA GLY A 313 14.82 -18.97 15.19
C GLY A 313 14.78 -18.39 13.76
N GLY A 314 13.60 -18.33 13.13
CA GLY A 314 13.46 -17.69 11.83
C GLY A 314 13.69 -16.18 11.89
N GLU A 315 13.98 -15.60 10.72
CA GLU A 315 14.27 -14.17 10.60
C GLU A 315 13.00 -13.34 10.81
N LEU A 316 13.08 -12.28 11.60
CA LEU A 316 11.96 -11.38 11.91
C LEU A 316 12.04 -10.08 11.12
N ARG A 317 13.26 -9.62 10.85
CA ARG A 317 13.49 -8.33 10.20
C ARG A 317 14.86 -8.28 9.55
N ILE A 318 14.92 -7.59 8.42
CA ILE A 318 16.16 -7.17 7.77
C ILE A 318 16.22 -5.65 7.83
N ARG A 319 17.31 -5.08 8.33
CA ARG A 319 17.49 -3.63 8.39
C ARG A 319 18.95 -3.24 8.26
N GLU A 320 19.16 -2.01 7.80
CA GLU A 320 20.51 -1.43 7.80
C GLU A 320 21.04 -1.37 9.23
N HIS A 321 22.23 -1.94 9.41
CA HIS A 321 22.94 -1.92 10.68
C HIS A 321 23.95 -0.77 10.73
N ARG A 322 24.82 -0.69 9.72
CA ARG A 322 25.84 0.35 9.61
C ARG A 322 26.25 0.57 8.15
N PRO A 323 26.62 1.81 7.77
CA PRO A 323 27.30 2.04 6.50
C PRO A 323 28.69 1.38 6.52
N VAL A 324 29.17 1.02 5.33
CA VAL A 324 30.53 0.56 5.09
C VAL A 324 31.25 1.65 4.31
N ASN A 325 32.37 2.13 4.86
CA ASN A 325 33.26 3.03 4.15
C ASN A 325 34.22 2.18 3.32
N SER A 326 33.74 1.71 2.16
CA SER A 326 34.55 1.03 1.15
C SER A 326 34.46 1.82 -0.15
N ASP A 327 35.59 1.94 -0.85
CA ASP A 327 35.64 2.54 -2.19
C ASP A 327 35.20 1.56 -3.28
N THR A 328 35.09 0.27 -2.96
CA THR A 328 34.65 -0.78 -3.89
C THR A 328 33.15 -1.04 -3.72
N LEU A 329 32.41 -0.87 -4.81
CA LEU A 329 31.00 -1.27 -4.92
C LEU A 329 30.99 -2.74 -5.37
N SER A 330 30.34 -3.62 -4.61
CA SER A 330 30.34 -5.06 -4.90
C SER A 330 29.50 -5.39 -6.14
N ASP A 331 28.36 -4.70 -6.28
CA ASP A 331 27.27 -5.17 -7.15
C ASP A 331 26.79 -4.13 -8.19
N ILE A 332 27.28 -2.88 -8.10
CA ILE A 332 26.81 -1.76 -8.93
C ILE A 332 27.95 -0.98 -9.59
N ASN A 333 27.68 -0.44 -10.77
CA ASN A 333 28.57 0.47 -11.49
C ASN A 333 27.84 1.76 -11.87
N ILE A 334 28.49 2.92 -11.72
CA ILE A 334 27.94 4.21 -12.15
C ILE A 334 28.68 4.70 -13.39
N THR A 335 27.93 5.02 -14.44
CA THR A 335 28.44 5.58 -15.70
C THR A 335 27.75 6.91 -16.02
N ALA A 336 28.50 7.94 -16.36
CA ALA A 336 27.96 9.20 -16.86
C ALA A 336 27.60 9.09 -18.36
N MET A 337 26.42 9.57 -18.74
CA MET A 337 25.86 9.53 -20.08
C MET A 337 25.52 10.95 -20.54
N ARG A 338 26.03 11.37 -21.69
CA ARG A 338 25.75 12.67 -22.31
C ARG A 338 24.69 12.52 -23.38
N ASN A 339 23.66 13.35 -23.31
CA ASN A 339 22.70 13.54 -24.39
C ASN A 339 23.38 14.30 -25.55
N ASP A 340 23.47 13.68 -26.73
CA ASP A 340 24.18 14.27 -27.86
C ASP A 340 23.47 15.49 -28.47
N LYS A 341 22.17 15.67 -28.19
CA LYS A 341 21.34 16.77 -28.69
C LYS A 341 21.37 17.99 -27.77
N THR A 342 21.25 17.78 -26.45
CA THR A 342 21.20 18.86 -25.46
C THR A 342 22.54 19.14 -24.78
N GLY A 343 23.46 18.17 -24.80
CA GLY A 343 24.74 18.22 -24.09
C GLY A 343 24.63 17.93 -22.59
N GLU A 344 23.41 17.74 -22.07
CA GLU A 344 23.16 17.39 -20.66
C GLU A 344 23.78 16.05 -20.31
N VAL A 345 24.28 15.93 -19.08
CA VAL A 345 24.90 14.69 -18.58
C VAL A 345 24.07 14.13 -17.43
N GLN A 346 23.83 12.82 -17.48
CA GLN A 346 23.09 12.05 -16.49
C GLN A 346 23.90 10.84 -16.03
N GLU A 347 23.95 10.57 -14.73
CA GLU A 347 24.55 9.36 -14.20
C GLU A 347 23.56 8.20 -14.23
N VAL A 348 24.04 7.03 -14.66
CA VAL A 348 23.27 5.79 -14.75
C VAL A 348 23.96 4.72 -13.91
N VAL A 349 23.21 4.02 -13.06
CA VAL A 349 23.66 2.84 -12.33
C VAL A 349 23.31 1.56 -13.07
N SER A 350 24.23 0.61 -13.14
CA SER A 350 23.99 -0.75 -13.64
C SER A 350 24.33 -1.80 -12.59
N MET A 351 23.61 -2.92 -12.62
CA MET A 351 23.90 -4.10 -11.80
C MET A 351 24.92 -4.98 -12.53
N ASN A 352 25.72 -5.73 -11.76
CA ASN A 352 26.66 -6.71 -12.32
C ASN A 352 25.98 -7.93 -12.95
N GLN A 353 24.74 -8.24 -12.53
CA GLN A 353 23.95 -9.37 -13.02
C GLN A 353 22.52 -8.93 -13.31
N ASN A 354 22.01 -9.37 -14.45
CA ASN A 354 20.62 -9.14 -14.87
C ASN A 354 19.80 -10.42 -14.73
N TYR A 355 18.50 -10.24 -14.52
CA TYR A 355 17.56 -11.33 -14.29
C TYR A 355 16.33 -11.18 -15.18
N THR A 356 15.85 -12.31 -15.67
CA THR A 356 14.55 -12.44 -16.34
C THR A 356 13.53 -12.95 -15.31
N GLU A 357 12.36 -12.33 -15.28
CA GLU A 357 11.29 -12.67 -14.35
C GLU A 357 10.32 -13.66 -15.02
N VAL A 358 10.01 -14.75 -14.34
CA VAL A 358 9.12 -15.80 -14.87
C VAL A 358 7.89 -15.93 -13.98
N LEU A 359 6.75 -15.46 -14.48
CA LEU A 359 5.47 -15.53 -13.77
C LEU A 359 4.69 -16.77 -14.22
N ALA A 360 4.75 -17.81 -13.41
CA ALA A 360 3.98 -19.03 -13.64
C ALA A 360 2.53 -18.87 -13.17
N TYR A 361 1.59 -19.49 -13.88
CA TYR A 361 0.17 -19.39 -13.55
C TYR A 361 -0.61 -20.68 -13.81
N ALA A 362 -1.73 -20.85 -13.12
CA ALA A 362 -2.72 -21.88 -13.39
C ALA A 362 -4.10 -21.25 -13.50
N VAL A 363 -4.95 -21.77 -14.39
CA VAL A 363 -6.34 -21.35 -14.55
C VAL A 363 -7.23 -22.52 -14.15
N ASP A 364 -8.19 -22.27 -13.25
CA ASP A 364 -9.16 -23.29 -12.85
C ASP A 364 -10.41 -23.31 -13.74
N SER A 365 -11.30 -24.28 -13.51
CA SER A 365 -12.54 -24.43 -14.29
C SER A 365 -13.53 -23.27 -14.14
N ALA A 366 -13.31 -22.37 -13.16
CA ALA A 366 -14.10 -21.17 -12.94
C ALA A 366 -13.41 -19.91 -13.51
N ASN A 367 -12.40 -20.07 -14.37
CA ASN A 367 -11.59 -18.99 -14.95
C ASN A 367 -10.85 -18.13 -13.90
N ARG A 368 -10.58 -18.68 -12.71
CA ARG A 368 -9.74 -18.00 -11.73
C ARG A 368 -8.29 -18.29 -12.00
N VAL A 369 -7.47 -17.25 -11.88
CA VAL A 369 -6.03 -17.33 -12.11
C VAL A 369 -5.31 -17.40 -10.78
N THR A 370 -4.56 -18.49 -10.60
CA THR A 370 -3.55 -18.58 -9.54
C THR A 370 -2.21 -18.22 -10.12
N VAL A 371 -1.52 -17.24 -9.54
CA VAL A 371 -0.15 -16.86 -9.89
C VAL A 371 0.82 -17.36 -8.83
N PHE A 372 1.96 -17.87 -9.28
CA PHE A 372 2.98 -18.42 -8.40
C PHE A 372 4.12 -17.42 -8.24
N VAL A 373 4.32 -16.99 -7.00
CA VAL A 373 5.30 -15.97 -6.61
C VAL A 373 6.26 -16.52 -5.56
N GLU A 374 7.43 -15.92 -5.46
CA GLU A 374 8.37 -16.20 -4.39
C GLU A 374 8.08 -15.31 -3.18
N GLU A 375 7.87 -15.96 -2.04
CA GLU A 375 7.69 -15.30 -0.75
C GLU A 375 8.98 -15.21 0.03
N ASN A 376 9.00 -14.21 0.92
CA ASN A 376 10.07 -13.96 1.86
C ASN A 376 11.42 -13.67 1.19
N VAL A 377 11.40 -13.03 0.01
CA VAL A 377 12.62 -12.60 -0.69
C VAL A 377 13.27 -11.45 0.06
N ASP A 378 14.54 -11.60 0.40
CA ASP A 378 15.31 -10.61 1.13
C ASP A 378 15.52 -9.34 0.31
N LYS A 379 14.97 -8.22 0.82
CA LYS A 379 15.07 -6.87 0.25
C LYS A 379 15.48 -5.89 1.36
N GLY A 380 16.66 -6.07 1.95
CA GLY A 380 17.14 -5.25 3.05
C GLY A 380 17.17 -3.75 2.76
N ILE A 381 17.47 -3.38 1.50
CA ILE A 381 17.60 -1.99 1.01
C ILE A 381 16.36 -1.14 1.35
N ILE A 382 15.16 -1.72 1.35
CA ILE A 382 13.92 -0.97 1.67
C ILE A 382 13.89 -0.39 3.09
N ASN A 383 14.69 -0.97 3.99
CA ASN A 383 14.82 -0.65 5.40
C ASN A 383 16.13 0.10 5.70
N THR A 384 16.65 0.81 4.71
CA THR A 384 17.76 1.76 4.84
C THR A 384 17.39 2.86 5.86
N ARG A 385 18.31 3.17 6.76
CA ARG A 385 18.21 4.20 7.79
C ARG A 385 18.85 5.48 7.29
N LYS A 386 18.04 6.51 7.07
CA LYS A 386 18.54 7.87 6.83
C LYS A 386 18.13 8.81 7.97
N PRO A 387 19.08 9.25 8.82
CA PRO A 387 18.78 10.21 9.88
C PRO A 387 18.08 11.45 9.31
N GLY A 388 17.01 11.89 9.96
CA GLY A 388 16.26 13.10 9.57
C GLY A 388 15.21 12.91 8.47
N ILE A 389 15.31 11.89 7.62
CA ILE A 389 14.28 11.59 6.61
C ILE A 389 13.34 10.52 7.13
N LYS A 390 12.06 10.85 7.23
CA LYS A 390 11.02 9.93 7.67
C LYS A 390 10.19 9.48 6.48
N ASN A 391 9.67 8.26 6.58
CA ASN A 391 8.57 7.85 5.73
C ASN A 391 7.32 8.69 6.08
N ILE A 392 6.66 9.23 5.08
CA ILE A 392 5.57 10.21 5.27
C ILE A 392 4.18 9.56 5.36
N ASP A 393 4.04 8.27 5.04
CA ASP A 393 2.78 7.52 5.17
C ASP A 393 2.76 6.51 6.33
N GLY A 394 3.84 6.44 7.11
CA GLY A 394 3.95 5.54 8.27
C GLY A 394 4.02 4.04 7.95
N ARG A 395 3.98 3.62 6.68
CA ARG A 395 4.08 2.21 6.28
C ARG A 395 5.47 1.62 6.54
N SER A 396 5.51 0.39 7.05
CA SER A 396 6.76 -0.31 7.35
C SER A 396 6.65 -1.81 7.03
N TRP A 397 7.73 -2.38 6.51
CA TRP A 397 7.82 -3.79 6.11
C TRP A 397 8.98 -4.51 6.81
N SER A 398 8.90 -5.84 6.90
CA SER A 398 9.93 -6.66 7.54
C SER A 398 11.28 -6.66 6.79
N GLY A 399 11.29 -6.38 5.49
CA GLY A 399 12.44 -6.61 4.61
C GLY A 399 12.35 -7.90 3.81
N HIS A 400 11.33 -8.73 4.05
CA HIS A 400 11.04 -9.93 3.26
C HIS A 400 9.82 -9.68 2.38
N MET A 401 9.99 -9.79 1.07
CA MET A 401 9.03 -9.34 0.06
C MET A 401 8.45 -10.49 -0.75
N VAL A 402 7.31 -10.20 -1.38
CA VAL A 402 6.73 -11.04 -2.42
C VAL A 402 7.25 -10.55 -3.78
N CYS A 403 7.87 -11.43 -4.54
CA CYS A 403 8.49 -11.12 -5.83
C CYS A 403 8.18 -12.21 -6.87
N VAL A 404 8.29 -11.86 -8.15
CA VAL A 404 8.28 -12.87 -9.21
C VAL A 404 9.60 -13.65 -9.16
N PRO A 405 9.58 -14.99 -9.33
CA PRO A 405 10.80 -15.78 -9.43
C PRO A 405 11.73 -15.26 -10.53
N LYS A 406 13.03 -15.22 -10.21
CA LYS A 406 14.07 -14.69 -11.10
C LYS A 406 14.97 -15.81 -11.64
N VAL A 407 15.31 -15.73 -12.91
CA VAL A 407 16.29 -16.58 -13.59
C VAL A 407 17.40 -15.68 -14.14
N PRO A 408 18.70 -16.00 -13.97
CA PRO A 408 19.78 -15.25 -14.62
C PRO A 408 19.52 -15.11 -16.12
N SER A 409 19.59 -13.90 -16.66
CA SER A 409 19.14 -13.63 -18.04
C SER A 409 19.96 -14.37 -19.09
N ASP A 410 21.25 -14.61 -18.85
CA ASP A 410 22.13 -15.42 -19.71
C ASP A 410 21.63 -16.87 -19.82
N VAL A 411 21.33 -17.49 -18.67
CA VAL A 411 20.79 -18.85 -18.59
C VAL A 411 19.40 -18.92 -19.24
N PHE A 412 18.54 -17.93 -18.98
CA PHE A 412 17.21 -17.88 -19.58
C PHE A 412 17.28 -17.75 -21.10
N ASN A 413 18.10 -16.83 -21.61
CA ASN A 413 18.20 -16.54 -23.04
C ASN A 413 18.75 -17.75 -23.83
N GLU A 414 19.71 -18.49 -23.28
CA GLU A 414 20.21 -19.74 -23.88
C GLU A 414 19.08 -20.76 -24.02
N ALA A 415 18.32 -20.99 -22.95
CA ALA A 415 17.21 -21.95 -22.95
C ALA A 415 16.03 -21.49 -23.82
N HIS A 416 15.72 -20.20 -23.85
CA HIS A 416 14.64 -19.62 -24.64
C HIS A 416 14.95 -19.66 -26.15
N ALA A 417 16.22 -19.50 -26.53
CA ALA A 417 16.65 -19.58 -27.93
C ALA A 417 16.41 -20.96 -28.57
N GLU A 418 16.38 -22.03 -27.77
CA GLU A 418 16.01 -23.36 -28.26
C GLU A 418 14.51 -23.53 -28.54
N ASP A 419 13.66 -22.63 -28.01
CA ASP A 419 12.20 -22.61 -28.17
C ASP A 419 11.55 -24.02 -27.98
N SER A 420 11.95 -24.70 -26.92
CA SER A 420 11.59 -26.10 -26.65
C SER A 420 10.80 -26.25 -25.36
N PRO A 421 9.63 -26.92 -25.36
CA PRO A 421 8.87 -27.21 -24.14
C PRO A 421 9.69 -27.95 -23.08
N ARG A 422 10.65 -28.78 -23.53
CA ARG A 422 11.56 -29.49 -22.63
C ARG A 422 12.42 -28.51 -21.82
N LYS A 423 12.93 -27.45 -22.44
CA LYS A 423 13.73 -26.42 -21.76
C LYS A 423 12.90 -25.60 -20.79
N THR A 424 11.66 -25.29 -21.15
CA THR A 424 10.71 -24.67 -20.23
C THR A 424 10.49 -25.53 -18.98
N ILE A 425 10.26 -26.85 -19.14
CA ILE A 425 10.14 -27.79 -18.01
C ILE A 425 11.42 -27.83 -17.16
N GLU A 426 12.59 -27.95 -17.80
CA GLU A 426 13.90 -28.01 -17.11
C GLU A 426 14.11 -26.75 -16.25
N LEU A 427 13.94 -25.55 -16.81
CA LEU A 427 14.10 -24.29 -16.09
C LEU A 427 13.05 -24.10 -14.98
N MET A 428 11.77 -24.38 -15.26
CA MET A 428 10.72 -24.23 -14.25
C MET A 428 10.95 -25.14 -13.05
N ARG A 429 11.35 -26.39 -13.30
CA ARG A 429 11.69 -27.34 -12.23
C ARG A 429 12.94 -26.91 -11.47
N GLU A 430 13.96 -26.41 -12.16
CA GLU A 430 15.21 -25.98 -11.56
C GLU A 430 15.07 -24.72 -10.71
N TYR A 431 14.30 -23.71 -11.13
CA TYR A 431 14.25 -22.43 -10.41
C TYR A 431 13.06 -22.34 -9.44
N THR A 432 11.92 -22.92 -9.80
CA THR A 432 10.68 -22.80 -9.01
C THR A 432 10.21 -24.13 -8.39
N GLY A 433 10.65 -25.26 -8.93
CA GLY A 433 10.14 -26.58 -8.57
C GLY A 433 8.75 -26.89 -9.13
N LEU A 434 8.17 -26.00 -9.93
CA LEU A 434 6.84 -26.17 -10.52
C LEU A 434 6.89 -27.10 -11.74
N GLU A 435 5.80 -27.82 -11.95
CA GLU A 435 5.56 -28.69 -13.11
C GLU A 435 4.64 -27.98 -14.10
N THR A 436 5.13 -27.79 -15.33
CA THR A 436 4.38 -27.12 -16.40
C THR A 436 3.33 -28.04 -17.02
N VAL A 437 2.37 -27.45 -17.73
CA VAL A 437 1.50 -28.24 -18.62
C VAL A 437 2.33 -28.76 -19.81
N LEU A 438 1.99 -29.97 -20.30
CA LEU A 438 2.73 -30.61 -21.38
C LEU A 438 2.62 -29.79 -22.68
N GLY A 439 3.77 -29.52 -23.30
CA GLY A 439 3.84 -28.76 -24.55
C GLY A 439 3.91 -27.25 -24.36
N GLU A 440 3.76 -26.75 -23.13
CA GLU A 440 3.89 -25.32 -22.83
C GLU A 440 5.30 -24.80 -23.07
N LYS A 441 5.36 -23.55 -23.52
CA LYS A 441 6.58 -22.79 -23.74
C LYS A 441 6.53 -21.51 -22.91
N PHE A 442 7.65 -20.80 -22.86
CA PHE A 442 7.63 -19.43 -22.34
C PHE A 442 6.95 -18.50 -23.34
N GLU A 443 5.98 -17.74 -22.87
CA GLU A 443 5.31 -16.70 -23.64
C GLU A 443 5.80 -15.33 -23.17
N GLU A 444 6.04 -14.41 -24.11
CA GLU A 444 6.48 -13.06 -23.73
C GLU A 444 5.40 -12.32 -22.93
N GLY A 445 5.81 -11.72 -21.82
CA GLY A 445 5.03 -10.79 -21.02
C GLY A 445 5.48 -9.33 -21.21
N PRO A 446 5.09 -8.42 -20.30
CA PRO A 446 5.45 -7.02 -20.39
C PRO A 446 6.96 -6.79 -20.23
N LYS A 447 7.46 -5.79 -20.94
CA LYS A 447 8.82 -5.26 -20.84
C LYS A 447 8.72 -3.80 -20.39
N PHE A 448 9.48 -3.40 -19.36
CA PHE A 448 9.44 -2.02 -18.86
C PHE A 448 10.74 -1.63 -18.15
N TYR A 449 10.93 -0.32 -17.98
CA TYR A 449 12.10 0.26 -17.34
C TYR A 449 11.67 0.92 -16.01
N PRO A 450 12.14 0.45 -14.84
CA PRO A 450 11.68 0.96 -13.55
C PRO A 450 12.02 2.44 -13.30
N ALA A 451 13.20 2.88 -13.74
CA ALA A 451 13.68 4.26 -13.64
C ALA A 451 14.68 4.53 -14.79
N PRO A 452 14.21 4.67 -16.05
CA PRO A 452 15.09 4.73 -17.21
C PRO A 452 15.95 6.01 -17.30
N ASP A 453 15.68 6.99 -16.45
CA ASP A 453 16.51 8.19 -16.29
C ASP A 453 17.85 7.87 -15.62
N TYR A 454 17.94 6.85 -14.75
CA TYR A 454 19.18 6.57 -14.01
C TYR A 454 19.45 5.10 -13.62
N ILE A 455 18.55 4.15 -13.82
CA ILE A 455 18.78 2.71 -13.55
C ILE A 455 18.81 1.93 -14.87
N GLU A 456 19.97 1.39 -15.22
CA GLU A 456 20.19 0.52 -16.37
C GLU A 456 19.62 -0.89 -16.12
N ASP A 457 18.30 -0.98 -16.05
CA ASP A 457 17.59 -2.25 -15.97
C ASP A 457 16.34 -2.23 -16.87
N ARG A 458 16.13 -3.33 -17.57
CA ARG A 458 14.93 -3.60 -18.37
C ARG A 458 14.32 -4.89 -17.86
N ILE A 459 13.20 -4.77 -17.15
CA ILE A 459 12.50 -5.93 -16.63
C ILE A 459 11.86 -6.65 -17.80
N GLU A 460 12.26 -7.92 -17.98
CA GLU A 460 11.69 -8.82 -18.96
C GLU A 460 10.88 -9.89 -18.24
N THR A 461 9.59 -9.97 -18.57
CA THR A 461 8.68 -10.95 -17.98
C THR A 461 8.35 -12.02 -19.01
N TYR A 462 8.32 -13.27 -18.58
CA TYR A 462 7.76 -14.38 -19.35
C TYR A 462 6.69 -15.11 -18.55
N PHE A 463 5.67 -15.59 -19.24
CA PHE A 463 4.58 -16.38 -18.68
C PHE A 463 4.75 -17.86 -19.02
N THR A 464 4.29 -18.74 -18.14
CA THR A 464 4.18 -20.17 -18.43
C THR A 464 3.05 -20.79 -17.61
N GLN A 465 2.29 -21.69 -18.22
CA GLN A 465 1.19 -22.36 -17.55
C GLN A 465 1.68 -23.61 -16.80
N VAL A 466 1.24 -23.76 -15.55
CA VAL A 466 1.52 -24.91 -14.70
C VAL A 466 0.26 -25.67 -14.33
N LYS A 467 0.43 -26.89 -13.83
CA LYS A 467 -0.69 -27.68 -13.32
C LYS A 467 -1.32 -27.00 -12.10
N SER A 468 -2.64 -27.13 -11.94
CA SER A 468 -3.39 -26.42 -10.90
C SER A 468 -3.15 -26.95 -9.48
N ASP A 469 -2.72 -28.20 -9.32
CA ASP A 469 -2.46 -28.88 -8.05
C ASP A 469 -0.98 -28.95 -7.69
N VAL A 470 -0.13 -28.19 -8.39
CA VAL A 470 1.32 -28.27 -8.23
C VAL A 470 1.80 -27.58 -6.96
N GLN A 471 2.84 -28.13 -6.35
CA GLN A 471 3.60 -27.50 -5.27
C GLN A 471 5.00 -27.18 -5.77
N GLY A 472 5.39 -25.91 -5.68
CA GLY A 472 6.75 -25.48 -5.94
C GLY A 472 7.68 -25.75 -4.75
N ARG A 473 8.86 -25.14 -4.80
CA ARG A 473 9.76 -25.04 -3.64
C ARG A 473 9.06 -24.38 -2.45
N LYS A 474 9.60 -24.53 -1.24
CA LYS A 474 9.01 -23.99 0.00
C LYS A 474 8.68 -22.49 -0.08
N SER A 475 9.52 -21.69 -0.75
CA SER A 475 9.35 -20.25 -0.96
C SER A 475 8.34 -19.89 -2.06
N ILE A 476 8.00 -20.81 -2.95
CA ILE A 476 7.06 -20.56 -4.05
C ILE A 476 5.64 -20.85 -3.60
N LYS A 477 4.77 -19.85 -3.66
CA LYS A 477 3.35 -19.95 -3.27
C LYS A 477 2.44 -19.49 -4.40
N GLY A 478 1.33 -20.22 -4.55
CA GLY A 478 0.24 -19.85 -5.44
C GLY A 478 -0.77 -18.96 -4.72
N TYR A 479 -1.05 -17.79 -5.28
CA TYR A 479 -2.10 -16.88 -4.82
C TYR A 479 -3.09 -16.61 -5.92
N ASP A 480 -4.35 -16.35 -5.54
CA ASP A 480 -5.32 -15.81 -6.48
C ASP A 480 -4.82 -14.44 -6.98
N ALA A 481 -4.82 -14.24 -8.29
CA ALA A 481 -4.31 -13.02 -8.93
C ALA A 481 -5.01 -11.76 -8.41
N GLN A 482 -6.32 -11.82 -8.14
CA GLN A 482 -7.08 -10.68 -7.62
C GLN A 482 -6.78 -10.41 -6.14
N ASP A 483 -6.51 -11.45 -5.33
CA ASP A 483 -6.03 -11.24 -3.95
C ASP A 483 -4.71 -10.49 -3.93
N LEU A 484 -3.80 -10.88 -4.82
CA LEU A 484 -2.47 -10.30 -4.89
C LEU A 484 -2.50 -8.86 -5.41
N LEU A 485 -3.34 -8.56 -6.41
CA LEU A 485 -3.60 -7.19 -6.86
C LEU A 485 -4.18 -6.32 -5.73
N ARG A 486 -5.19 -6.82 -5.00
CA ARG A 486 -5.76 -6.10 -3.85
C ARG A 486 -4.72 -5.79 -2.77
N ALA A 487 -3.83 -6.75 -2.49
CA ALA A 487 -2.72 -6.55 -1.56
C ALA A 487 -1.71 -5.50 -2.04
N ILE A 488 -1.48 -5.39 -3.35
CA ILE A 488 -0.67 -4.31 -3.92
C ILE A 488 -1.38 -2.96 -3.76
N HIS A 489 -2.67 -2.91 -4.11
CA HIS A 489 -3.48 -1.69 -4.09
C HIS A 489 -3.70 -1.12 -2.69
N CYS A 490 -3.71 -1.93 -1.64
CA CYS A 490 -3.74 -1.44 -0.26
C CYS A 490 -2.35 -1.13 0.33
N GLY A 491 -1.28 -1.46 -0.40
CA GLY A 491 0.11 -1.23 -0.03
C GLY A 491 0.71 -2.30 0.87
N TYR A 492 0.02 -3.44 1.06
CA TYR A 492 0.60 -4.59 1.77
C TYR A 492 1.81 -5.14 1.00
N VAL A 493 1.68 -5.29 -0.32
CA VAL A 493 2.75 -5.69 -1.25
C VAL A 493 3.21 -4.46 -2.05
N PRO A 494 4.34 -3.81 -1.71
CA PRO A 494 4.74 -2.54 -2.34
C PRO A 494 5.51 -2.76 -3.65
N ASN A 495 4.98 -3.61 -4.53
CA ASN A 495 5.65 -4.07 -5.75
C ASN A 495 4.81 -3.77 -6.99
N ILE A 496 5.02 -2.57 -7.57
CA ILE A 496 4.32 -2.11 -8.78
C ILE A 496 4.63 -2.98 -10.01
N ARG A 497 5.79 -3.65 -10.04
CA ARG A 497 6.20 -4.54 -11.15
C ARG A 497 5.26 -5.73 -11.25
N LEU A 498 5.00 -6.34 -10.10
CA LEU A 498 4.11 -7.48 -9.96
C LEU A 498 2.69 -7.11 -10.38
N GLU A 499 2.22 -5.89 -10.05
CA GLU A 499 0.93 -5.39 -10.54
C GLU A 499 0.90 -5.34 -12.07
N MET A 500 1.93 -4.79 -12.72
CA MET A 500 2.00 -4.75 -14.18
C MET A 500 1.95 -6.15 -14.81
N GLN A 501 2.70 -7.09 -14.24
CA GLN A 501 2.82 -8.45 -14.73
C GLN A 501 1.51 -9.22 -14.60
N ILE A 502 0.82 -9.10 -13.46
CA ILE A 502 -0.48 -9.73 -13.24
C ILE A 502 -1.53 -9.12 -14.16
N ASN A 503 -1.58 -7.79 -14.29
CA ASN A 503 -2.55 -7.14 -15.15
C ASN A 503 -2.35 -7.53 -16.63
N ALA A 504 -1.10 -7.60 -17.10
CA ALA A 504 -0.78 -8.09 -18.45
C ALA A 504 -1.20 -9.56 -18.66
N LEU A 505 -1.00 -10.41 -17.65
CA LEU A 505 -1.44 -11.80 -17.70
C LEU A 505 -2.96 -11.91 -17.78
N LEU A 506 -3.70 -11.17 -16.95
CA LEU A 506 -5.16 -11.16 -16.95
C LEU A 506 -5.71 -10.65 -18.28
N GLU A 507 -5.13 -9.57 -18.82
CA GLU A 507 -5.46 -9.05 -20.15
C GLU A 507 -5.24 -10.11 -21.24
N LYS A 508 -4.08 -10.80 -21.22
CA LYS A 508 -3.76 -11.89 -22.16
C LYS A 508 -4.80 -13.01 -22.12
N LEU A 509 -5.29 -13.32 -20.93
CA LEU A 509 -6.31 -14.36 -20.71
C LEU A 509 -7.74 -13.87 -21.01
N GLY A 510 -7.92 -12.59 -21.36
CA GLY A 510 -9.24 -11.99 -21.57
C GLY A 510 -10.07 -11.87 -20.28
N LEU A 511 -9.39 -11.83 -19.13
CA LEU A 511 -10.01 -11.80 -17.81
C LEU A 511 -9.98 -10.38 -17.22
N PHE A 512 -11.00 -10.07 -16.43
CA PHE A 512 -11.16 -8.76 -15.82
C PHE A 512 -10.02 -8.43 -14.84
N VAL A 513 -9.56 -7.18 -14.85
CA VAL A 513 -8.58 -6.63 -13.89
C VAL A 513 -9.36 -5.79 -12.88
N GLY A 514 -9.26 -6.13 -11.59
CA GLY A 514 -9.86 -5.33 -10.53
C GLY A 514 -9.33 -3.89 -10.49
N GLY A 515 -10.17 -2.95 -10.07
CA GLY A 515 -9.78 -1.55 -9.88
C GLY A 515 -8.81 -1.35 -8.70
N ILE A 516 -8.01 -0.29 -8.79
CA ILE A 516 -7.12 0.23 -7.75
C ILE A 516 -7.95 0.83 -6.61
N LEU A 517 -7.48 0.59 -5.39
CA LEU A 517 -8.10 1.09 -4.18
C LEU A 517 -7.59 2.50 -3.87
N SER A 518 -8.43 3.51 -4.10
CA SER A 518 -8.26 4.81 -3.43
C SER A 518 -9.49 5.18 -2.62
N ASP A 519 -9.27 5.57 -1.38
CA ASP A 519 -10.28 6.21 -0.53
C ASP A 519 -10.59 7.66 -0.98
N GLU A 520 -9.80 8.21 -1.91
CA GLU A 520 -9.92 9.55 -2.47
C GLU A 520 -10.13 9.50 -3.99
N ALA A 521 -11.33 9.86 -4.42
CA ALA A 521 -11.54 10.25 -5.80
C ALA A 521 -10.73 11.53 -6.08
N PRO A 522 -9.96 11.57 -7.18
CA PRO A 522 -9.15 12.75 -7.48
C PRO A 522 -10.03 13.96 -7.74
N ALA A 523 -9.57 15.14 -7.32
CA ALA A 523 -10.17 16.39 -7.75
C ALA A 523 -10.10 16.49 -9.28
N ILE A 524 -11.16 17.02 -9.90
CA ILE A 524 -11.21 17.28 -11.34
C ILE A 524 -11.64 18.73 -11.54
N PRO A 525 -10.93 19.51 -12.37
CA PRO A 525 -11.30 20.89 -12.62
C PRO A 525 -12.60 20.97 -13.43
N ALA A 526 -13.19 22.16 -13.49
CA ALA A 526 -14.32 22.43 -14.36
C ALA A 526 -13.93 22.25 -15.85
N LYS A 527 -14.94 22.03 -16.70
CA LYS A 527 -14.77 21.94 -18.16
C LYS A 527 -14.04 23.16 -18.70
N GLN A 528 -13.07 22.94 -19.58
CA GLN A 528 -12.27 24.00 -20.22
C GLN A 528 -11.80 23.58 -21.61
N ALA A 529 -11.40 24.56 -22.44
CA ALA A 529 -10.83 24.29 -23.77
C ALA A 529 -9.38 23.80 -23.65
N VAL A 530 -9.02 22.73 -24.37
CA VAL A 530 -7.71 22.05 -24.27
C VAL A 530 -7.09 21.77 -25.65
N GLU A 531 -7.64 22.34 -26.73
CA GLU A 531 -7.35 21.95 -28.12
C GLU A 531 -5.86 21.99 -28.49
N GLU A 532 -5.11 23.02 -28.08
CA GLU A 532 -3.71 23.22 -28.50
C GLU A 532 -2.69 22.23 -27.89
N ILE A 533 -3.08 21.40 -26.93
CA ILE A 533 -2.17 20.50 -26.21
C ILE A 533 -2.65 19.04 -26.19
N LEU A 534 -3.75 18.75 -26.87
CA LEU A 534 -4.26 17.40 -27.07
C LEU A 534 -3.39 16.68 -28.10
N LEU A 535 -2.86 15.52 -27.73
CA LEU A 535 -2.17 14.65 -28.69
C LEU A 535 -3.18 13.90 -29.55
N THR A 536 -3.00 14.02 -30.85
CA THR A 536 -3.67 13.18 -31.84
C THR A 536 -2.99 11.81 -31.96
N GLU A 537 -3.71 10.81 -32.49
CA GLU A 537 -3.12 9.48 -32.75
C GLU A 537 -2.00 9.56 -33.80
N GLU A 538 -2.12 10.46 -34.78
CA GLU A 538 -1.10 10.69 -35.82
C GLU A 538 0.19 11.26 -35.22
N GLU A 539 0.12 12.26 -34.33
CA GLU A 539 1.30 12.82 -33.67
C GLU A 539 2.02 11.78 -32.78
N LEU A 540 1.27 10.87 -32.15
CA LEU A 540 1.85 9.75 -31.37
C LEU A 540 2.59 8.75 -32.27
N GLU A 541 2.06 8.47 -33.45
CA GLU A 541 2.70 7.61 -34.45
C GLU A 541 3.96 8.28 -35.01
N GLU A 542 3.90 9.56 -35.39
CA GLU A 542 5.05 10.32 -35.91
C GLU A 542 6.21 10.38 -34.92
N LYS A 543 5.91 10.53 -33.62
CA LYS A 543 6.90 10.48 -32.53
C LYS A 543 7.73 9.20 -32.52
N LYS A 544 7.18 8.05 -32.94
CA LYS A 544 7.92 6.77 -33.03
C LYS A 544 9.01 6.78 -34.11
N PHE A 545 8.89 7.68 -35.09
CA PHE A 545 9.76 7.77 -36.26
C PHE A 545 10.68 9.00 -36.22
N GLU A 546 10.59 9.84 -35.19
CA GLU A 546 11.51 10.97 -34.98
C GLU A 546 12.96 10.46 -34.84
N LYS A 547 13.91 11.30 -35.26
CA LYS A 547 15.33 10.95 -35.24
C LYS A 547 15.80 10.76 -33.79
N LYS A 548 16.07 9.51 -33.43
CA LYS A 548 16.51 9.07 -32.10
C LYS A 548 17.66 9.91 -31.55
N THR A 549 17.47 10.48 -30.37
CA THR A 549 18.54 11.09 -29.60
C THR A 549 19.50 9.99 -29.14
N LYS A 550 20.81 10.24 -29.24
CA LYS A 550 21.83 9.29 -28.79
C LYS A 550 22.41 9.74 -27.46
N PHE A 551 22.69 8.76 -26.60
CA PHE A 551 23.41 8.97 -25.36
C PHE A 551 24.79 8.32 -25.45
N THR A 552 25.84 9.12 -25.23
CA THR A 552 27.23 8.66 -25.30
C THR A 552 27.88 8.70 -23.92
N LYS A 553 28.85 7.82 -23.67
CA LYS A 553 29.57 7.82 -22.38
C LYS A 553 30.32 9.15 -22.20
N ALA A 554 30.07 9.82 -21.09
CA ALA A 554 30.79 11.00 -20.65
C ALA A 554 31.92 10.63 -19.69
N ARG A 555 32.95 11.48 -19.60
CA ARG A 555 34.01 11.35 -18.59
C ARG A 555 33.67 12.21 -17.37
N GLY A 556 33.98 11.70 -16.18
CA GLY A 556 33.82 12.41 -14.91
C GLY A 556 32.73 11.82 -14.01
N LYS A 557 32.72 12.27 -12.75
CA LYS A 557 31.62 12.08 -11.79
C LYS A 557 30.86 13.39 -11.68
N TYR A 558 29.53 13.30 -11.60
CA TYR A 558 28.61 14.44 -11.58
C TYR A 558 27.77 14.49 -10.29
N ASP A 559 27.99 13.54 -9.37
CA ASP A 559 27.41 13.48 -8.01
C ASP A 559 25.88 13.54 -7.97
N GLN A 560 25.22 13.09 -9.03
CA GLN A 560 23.76 12.96 -9.12
C GLN A 560 23.30 11.70 -8.39
N LEU A 561 24.07 10.61 -8.51
CA LEU A 561 23.86 9.35 -7.82
C LEU A 561 24.94 9.14 -6.76
N ARG A 562 24.49 8.91 -5.53
CA ARG A 562 25.37 8.49 -4.43
C ARG A 562 25.26 6.99 -4.22
N ALA A 563 26.26 6.26 -4.66
CA ALA A 563 26.43 4.86 -4.28
C ALA A 563 26.84 4.76 -2.81
N LYS A 564 26.27 3.77 -2.12
CA LYS A 564 26.57 3.44 -0.72
C LYS A 564 26.69 1.94 -0.56
N ASN A 565 27.60 1.51 0.30
CA ASN A 565 27.63 0.16 0.83
C ASN A 565 27.13 0.18 2.26
N SER A 566 26.35 -0.83 2.65
CA SER A 566 25.92 -0.97 4.03
C SER A 566 25.75 -2.44 4.39
N VAL A 567 25.96 -2.73 5.67
CA VAL A 567 25.68 -4.04 6.23
C VAL A 567 24.22 -4.08 6.64
N PHE A 568 23.45 -4.99 6.05
CA PHE A 568 22.06 -5.26 6.42
C PHE A 568 22.03 -6.48 7.33
N ALA A 569 21.58 -6.28 8.57
CA ALA A 569 21.50 -7.35 9.56
C ALA A 569 20.14 -8.03 9.52
N ARG A 570 20.16 -9.36 9.58
CA ARG A 570 19.00 -10.22 9.82
C ARG A 570 18.85 -10.46 11.31
N GLU A 571 17.69 -10.12 11.84
CA GLU A 571 17.37 -10.23 13.26
C GLU A 571 16.41 -11.40 13.48
N ALA A 572 16.68 -12.23 14.49
CA ALA A 572 15.73 -13.21 15.03
C ALA A 572 15.42 -12.86 16.48
N PHE A 573 14.44 -13.55 17.07
CA PHE A 573 14.17 -13.46 18.50
C PHE A 573 14.53 -14.80 19.13
N ASP A 574 15.47 -14.77 20.05
CA ASP A 574 15.93 -15.94 20.80
C ASP A 574 16.09 -15.55 22.28
N ASP A 575 15.77 -16.46 23.19
CA ASP A 575 15.87 -16.26 24.65
C ASP A 575 15.40 -14.88 25.16
N GLY A 576 14.25 -14.41 24.66
CA GLY A 576 13.63 -13.16 25.13
C GLY A 576 14.26 -11.87 24.57
N HIS A 577 15.21 -11.95 23.64
CA HIS A 577 15.86 -10.78 23.04
C HIS A 577 16.01 -10.92 21.53
N ALA A 578 16.01 -9.77 20.84
CA ALA A 578 16.33 -9.74 19.42
C ALA A 578 17.85 -9.93 19.25
N SER A 579 18.25 -11.00 18.58
CA SER A 579 19.65 -11.33 18.28
C SER A 579 19.91 -11.23 16.78
N ARG A 580 21.16 -10.95 16.42
CA ARG A 580 21.57 -10.97 15.01
C ARG A 580 21.95 -12.39 14.64
N ILE A 581 21.34 -12.91 13.58
CA ILE A 581 21.61 -14.27 13.09
C ILE A 581 22.37 -14.28 11.76
N GLY A 582 22.41 -13.16 11.05
CA GLY A 582 23.19 -13.01 9.82
C GLY A 582 23.32 -11.55 9.40
N ALA A 583 24.20 -11.27 8.45
CA ALA A 583 24.28 -9.97 7.82
C ALA A 583 24.99 -10.06 6.47
N ASP A 584 24.50 -9.27 5.51
CA ASP A 584 25.11 -9.15 4.18
C ASP A 584 25.51 -7.70 3.93
N GLU A 585 26.60 -7.51 3.20
CA GLU A 585 26.93 -6.22 2.61
C GLU A 585 26.17 -6.07 1.29
N MET A 586 25.51 -4.93 1.11
CA MET A 586 24.81 -4.61 -0.14
C MET A 586 25.19 -3.20 -0.59
N SER A 587 25.42 -3.05 -1.88
CA SER A 587 25.53 -1.74 -2.54
C SER A 587 24.16 -1.26 -3.01
N TYR A 588 23.87 0.03 -2.82
CA TYR A 588 22.65 0.68 -3.34
C TYR A 588 22.95 2.13 -3.71
N VAL A 589 22.06 2.76 -4.49
CA VAL A 589 22.16 4.18 -4.85
C VAL A 589 21.07 5.01 -4.20
N ILE A 590 21.40 6.26 -3.91
CA ILE A 590 20.42 7.31 -3.57
C ILE A 590 20.53 8.42 -4.61
N ASN A 591 19.41 8.73 -5.25
CA ASN A 591 19.29 9.84 -6.20
C ASN A 591 19.09 11.16 -5.44
N ASN A 592 19.98 12.14 -5.63
CA ASN A 592 19.86 13.50 -5.07
C ASN A 592 19.55 13.56 -3.57
N ASP A 593 20.08 12.63 -2.78
CA ASP A 593 19.82 12.51 -1.35
C ASP A 593 18.34 12.36 -0.92
N CYS A 594 17.43 12.10 -1.86
CA CYS A 594 16.02 11.94 -1.56
C CYS A 594 15.62 10.46 -1.58
N ILE A 595 14.76 10.05 -0.65
CA ILE A 595 14.18 8.70 -0.62
C ILE A 595 12.67 8.71 -0.84
N ASN A 596 12.05 9.89 -0.99
CA ASN A 596 10.61 10.04 -1.19
C ASN A 596 10.38 10.90 -2.44
N LYS A 597 9.80 10.34 -3.50
CA LYS A 597 9.51 11.06 -4.75
C LYS A 597 8.02 11.05 -4.98
N ALA A 598 7.42 12.22 -5.19
CA ALA A 598 6.06 12.32 -5.68
C ALA A 598 6.06 12.14 -7.19
N VAL A 599 5.19 11.27 -7.72
CA VAL A 599 4.89 11.17 -9.16
C VAL A 599 3.45 11.62 -9.35
N ILE A 600 3.24 12.51 -10.31
CA ILE A 600 2.00 13.28 -10.40
C ILE A 600 1.32 12.99 -11.73
N LEU A 601 0.03 12.70 -11.68
CA LEU A 601 -0.87 12.63 -12.83
C LEU A 601 -1.65 13.96 -12.91
N PRO A 602 -1.28 14.89 -13.81
CA PRO A 602 -2.09 16.06 -14.08
C PRO A 602 -3.42 15.62 -14.70
N LEU A 603 -4.53 16.14 -14.18
CA LEU A 603 -5.86 15.88 -14.69
C LEU A 603 -6.55 17.19 -15.08
N THR A 604 -7.19 17.18 -16.23
CA THR A 604 -8.06 18.26 -16.72
C THR A 604 -9.35 17.68 -17.30
N ARG A 605 -10.32 18.55 -17.60
CA ARG A 605 -11.57 18.17 -18.26
C ARG A 605 -11.81 19.06 -19.47
N ASP A 606 -12.07 18.45 -20.63
CA ASP A 606 -12.35 19.20 -21.85
C ASP A 606 -13.80 19.77 -21.87
N LEU A 607 -14.16 20.46 -22.96
CA LEU A 607 -15.51 21.02 -23.13
C LEU A 607 -16.58 19.93 -23.31
N SER A 608 -16.23 18.80 -23.93
CA SER A 608 -17.08 17.61 -24.07
C SER A 608 -17.42 17.02 -22.70
N GLY A 609 -16.50 17.14 -21.75
CA GLY A 609 -16.58 16.58 -20.41
C GLY A 609 -15.65 15.40 -20.19
N ASP A 610 -14.82 15.05 -21.16
CA ASP A 610 -13.85 13.97 -21.06
C ASP A 610 -12.71 14.37 -20.12
N VAL A 611 -12.31 13.45 -19.26
CA VAL A 611 -11.15 13.63 -18.38
C VAL A 611 -9.90 13.33 -19.19
N LEU A 612 -8.98 14.29 -19.19
CA LEU A 612 -7.70 14.17 -19.88
C LEU A 612 -6.56 14.04 -18.86
N ALA A 613 -5.60 13.17 -19.14
CA ALA A 613 -4.38 13.00 -18.37
C ALA A 613 -3.23 13.71 -19.05
N GLY A 614 -2.46 14.46 -18.27
CA GLY A 614 -1.25 15.13 -18.70
C GLY A 614 -0.04 14.21 -18.63
N PHE A 615 0.87 14.32 -19.59
CA PHE A 615 2.18 13.67 -19.62
C PHE A 615 3.17 14.51 -20.43
N GLN A 616 4.44 14.12 -20.42
CA GLN A 616 5.50 14.75 -21.20
C GLN A 616 6.35 13.69 -21.89
N PHE A 617 7.02 14.09 -22.98
CA PHE A 617 8.09 13.31 -23.57
C PHE A 617 9.41 13.69 -22.90
N GLN A 618 10.17 12.69 -22.46
CA GLN A 618 11.46 12.85 -21.84
C GLN A 618 12.49 12.00 -22.59
N GLU A 619 13.65 12.58 -22.85
CA GLU A 619 14.80 11.87 -23.41
C GLU A 619 15.61 11.25 -22.27
N VAL A 620 15.74 9.93 -22.26
CA VAL A 620 16.40 9.17 -21.19
C VAL A 620 17.44 8.18 -21.74
N PRO A 621 18.53 7.93 -20.98
CA PRO A 621 19.69 7.19 -21.49
C PRO A 621 19.47 5.69 -21.59
N VAL A 622 18.67 5.09 -20.70
CA VAL A 622 18.64 3.63 -20.52
C VAL A 622 18.08 2.88 -21.74
N PRO A 623 16.91 3.25 -22.32
CA PRO A 623 16.38 2.55 -23.48
C PRO A 623 17.36 2.52 -24.67
N ASN A 624 18.11 3.60 -24.88
CA ASN A 624 19.11 3.68 -25.96
C ASN A 624 20.21 2.62 -25.82
N ARG A 625 20.52 2.20 -24.58
CA ARG A 625 21.53 1.15 -24.29
C ARG A 625 21.04 -0.26 -24.62
N TYR A 626 19.73 -0.46 -24.63
CA TYR A 626 19.09 -1.71 -25.07
C TYR A 626 18.69 -1.67 -26.56
N GLY A 627 19.20 -0.70 -27.32
CA GLY A 627 18.88 -0.52 -28.75
C GLY A 627 17.53 0.14 -29.02
N GLY A 628 16.83 0.59 -27.98
CA GLY A 628 15.53 1.27 -28.05
C GLY A 628 15.63 2.76 -28.40
N ASP A 629 14.47 3.42 -28.38
CA ASP A 629 14.35 4.87 -28.50
C ASP A 629 14.58 5.54 -27.14
N SER A 630 15.37 6.61 -27.09
CA SER A 630 15.57 7.39 -25.86
C SER A 630 14.35 8.21 -25.47
N THR A 631 13.44 8.49 -26.41
CA THR A 631 12.23 9.26 -26.12
C THR A 631 11.20 8.36 -25.43
N MET A 632 10.86 8.72 -24.20
CA MET A 632 9.91 7.98 -23.37
C MET A 632 8.80 8.91 -22.89
N LEU A 633 7.63 8.33 -22.64
CA LEU A 633 6.54 9.02 -21.96
C LEU A 633 6.77 9.04 -20.45
N SER A 634 6.60 10.19 -19.84
CA SER A 634 6.92 10.45 -18.44
C SER A 634 5.85 11.29 -17.76
N LEU A 635 5.67 11.04 -16.47
CA LEU A 635 4.89 11.88 -15.57
C LEU A 635 5.79 12.87 -14.82
N PRO A 636 5.30 14.09 -14.50
CA PRO A 636 6.05 15.00 -13.66
C PRO A 636 6.32 14.37 -12.29
N GLY A 637 7.57 14.46 -11.83
CA GLY A 637 8.01 13.96 -10.53
C GLY A 637 8.78 15.00 -9.73
N PHE A 638 8.56 15.03 -8.41
CA PHE A 638 9.30 15.90 -7.49
C PHE A 638 9.88 15.09 -6.33
N ASN A 639 11.17 15.28 -6.08
CA ASN A 639 11.78 14.83 -4.82
C ASN A 639 11.16 15.61 -3.66
N LEU A 640 10.64 14.90 -2.66
CA LEU A 640 10.04 15.49 -1.47
C LEU A 640 11.17 15.85 -0.50
N PRO A 641 11.29 17.14 -0.11
CA PRO A 641 12.30 17.58 0.84
C PRO A 641 12.20 16.88 2.20
N PRO A 642 13.31 16.73 2.95
CA PRO A 642 13.31 16.09 4.26
C PRO A 642 12.33 16.68 5.28
N GLU A 643 12.02 17.98 5.19
CA GLU A 643 11.06 18.68 6.04
C GLU A 643 9.61 18.21 5.86
N ILE A 644 9.27 17.56 4.74
CA ILE A 644 7.96 16.96 4.53
C ILE A 644 7.88 15.66 5.34
N LYS A 645 7.01 15.65 6.35
CA LYS A 645 6.83 14.55 7.31
C LYS A 645 5.52 13.78 7.15
N ASN A 646 4.55 14.30 6.40
CA ASN A 646 3.25 13.65 6.20
C ASN A 646 2.65 13.96 4.81
N ILE A 647 1.61 13.22 4.46
CA ILE A 647 0.90 13.35 3.16
C ILE A 647 0.30 14.74 2.97
N ASP A 648 -0.25 15.37 4.02
CA ASP A 648 -0.83 16.73 3.90
C ASP A 648 0.23 17.78 3.54
N GLN A 649 1.43 17.69 4.13
CA GLN A 649 2.57 18.53 3.77
C GLN A 649 3.03 18.26 2.34
N ALA A 650 3.01 16.99 1.88
CA ALA A 650 3.30 16.64 0.50
C ALA A 650 2.28 17.26 -0.48
N LYS A 651 0.98 17.18 -0.16
CA LYS A 651 -0.09 17.83 -0.95
C LYS A 651 0.13 19.33 -1.08
N ARG A 652 0.49 20.03 0.00
CA ARG A 652 0.80 21.48 -0.02
C ARG A 652 2.04 21.79 -0.86
N PHE A 653 3.11 21.02 -0.70
CA PHE A 653 4.33 21.19 -1.49
C PHE A 653 4.07 21.01 -2.98
N ILE A 654 3.33 19.97 -3.37
CA ILE A 654 2.94 19.72 -4.77
C ILE A 654 2.07 20.86 -5.28
N ALA A 655 1.09 21.31 -4.48
CA ALA A 655 0.21 22.42 -4.85
C ALA A 655 0.99 23.71 -5.11
N GLU A 656 1.97 24.04 -4.26
CA GLU A 656 2.87 25.18 -4.45
C GLU A 656 3.73 25.05 -5.72
N LYS A 657 4.32 23.86 -5.96
CA LYS A 657 5.13 23.61 -7.17
C LYS A 657 4.33 23.74 -8.46
N LEU A 658 3.05 23.43 -8.41
CA LEU A 658 2.16 23.44 -9.58
C LEU A 658 1.27 24.67 -9.67
N ASP A 659 1.40 25.64 -8.76
CA ASP A 659 0.57 26.87 -8.71
C ASP A 659 -0.93 26.55 -8.63
N THR A 660 -1.30 25.66 -7.70
CA THR A 660 -2.69 25.25 -7.42
C THR A 660 -2.96 25.19 -5.92
N SER A 661 -4.18 24.85 -5.51
CA SER A 661 -4.54 24.70 -4.10
C SER A 661 -4.36 23.25 -3.61
N PRO A 662 -4.06 23.01 -2.32
CA PRO A 662 -3.88 21.66 -1.78
C PRO A 662 -5.10 20.75 -1.97
N GLU A 663 -6.31 21.31 -2.04
CA GLU A 663 -7.57 20.59 -2.27
C GLU A 663 -7.67 20.00 -3.68
N MET A 664 -6.87 20.53 -4.62
CA MET A 664 -6.74 20.03 -5.98
C MET A 664 -5.75 18.88 -6.10
N VAL A 665 -5.04 18.54 -5.02
CA VAL A 665 -4.04 17.45 -4.97
C VAL A 665 -4.62 16.27 -4.21
N SER A 666 -4.73 15.12 -4.88
CA SER A 666 -5.28 13.89 -4.31
C SER A 666 -4.23 12.78 -4.35
N GLN A 667 -4.19 11.94 -3.32
CA GLN A 667 -3.34 10.74 -3.36
C GLN A 667 -4.07 9.66 -4.18
N LEU A 668 -3.39 9.01 -5.12
CA LEU A 668 -4.01 8.00 -5.99
C LEU A 668 -3.87 6.57 -5.48
N GLY A 669 -3.01 6.34 -4.48
CA GLY A 669 -2.76 5.01 -3.93
C GLY A 669 -1.64 4.98 -2.89
N PRO A 670 -1.30 3.79 -2.39
CA PRO A 670 -0.19 3.61 -1.46
C PRO A 670 1.17 3.94 -2.11
N SER A 671 2.19 4.16 -1.27
CA SER A 671 3.55 4.26 -1.76
C SER A 671 4.10 2.88 -2.16
N TYR A 672 5.03 2.87 -3.12
CA TYR A 672 5.75 1.67 -3.58
C TYR A 672 7.23 1.97 -3.78
N PHE A 673 8.06 0.94 -3.92
CA PHE A 673 9.50 1.10 -4.18
C PHE A 673 9.79 1.18 -5.68
N GLU A 674 10.63 2.12 -6.10
CA GLU A 674 11.03 2.29 -7.51
C GLU A 674 11.84 1.07 -8.00
N HIS A 675 12.81 0.63 -7.19
CA HIS A 675 13.61 -0.57 -7.46
C HIS A 675 14.16 -1.22 -6.19
N MET A 676 13.50 -2.27 -5.67
CA MET A 676 13.84 -2.89 -4.37
C MET A 676 15.25 -3.51 -4.28
N ASP A 677 15.92 -3.75 -5.42
CA ASP A 677 17.30 -4.25 -5.47
C ASP A 677 18.39 -3.17 -5.65
N VAL A 678 18.01 -1.91 -5.95
CA VAL A 678 18.96 -0.87 -6.40
C VAL A 678 18.87 0.40 -5.55
N THR A 679 17.67 0.81 -5.16
CA THR A 679 17.43 2.08 -4.45
C THR A 679 16.37 1.93 -3.35
N PRO A 680 16.55 2.57 -2.17
CA PRO A 680 15.51 2.66 -1.15
C PRO A 680 14.42 3.68 -1.49
N GLN A 681 14.49 4.34 -2.66
CA GLN A 681 13.56 5.39 -3.07
C GLN A 681 12.13 4.87 -3.19
N ARG A 682 11.22 5.56 -2.50
CA ARG A 682 9.78 5.34 -2.50
C ARG A 682 9.09 6.36 -3.38
N ILE A 683 8.14 5.87 -4.17
CA ILE A 683 7.27 6.67 -5.02
C ILE A 683 5.93 6.85 -4.33
N PHE A 684 5.44 8.10 -4.34
CA PHE A 684 4.12 8.48 -3.85
C PHE A 684 3.28 8.97 -5.03
N PRO A 685 2.26 8.20 -5.46
CA PRO A 685 1.43 8.58 -6.59
C PRO A 685 0.36 9.62 -6.20
N PHE A 686 0.31 10.73 -6.94
CA PHE A 686 -0.66 11.81 -6.77
C PHE A 686 -1.39 12.12 -8.08
N ALA A 687 -2.63 12.61 -7.97
CA ALA A 687 -3.35 13.29 -9.03
C ALA A 687 -3.45 14.78 -8.69
N VAL A 688 -3.38 15.64 -9.71
CA VAL A 688 -3.57 17.07 -9.53
C VAL A 688 -4.54 17.60 -10.56
N ALA A 689 -5.63 18.22 -10.10
CA ALA A 689 -6.51 19.01 -10.96
C ALA A 689 -5.78 20.28 -11.41
N MET A 690 -5.50 20.38 -12.72
CA MET A 690 -4.73 21.49 -13.29
C MET A 690 -5.49 22.20 -14.41
N LYS A 691 -5.20 23.49 -14.57
CA LYS A 691 -5.52 24.22 -15.79
C LYS A 691 -4.46 23.90 -16.86
N PRO A 692 -4.87 23.61 -18.11
CA PRO A 692 -3.94 23.33 -19.19
C PRO A 692 -3.09 24.57 -19.51
N GLY A 693 -1.81 24.38 -19.83
CA GLY A 693 -0.89 25.48 -20.15
C GLY A 693 -0.52 26.39 -18.96
N GLY A 694 -0.75 25.95 -17.72
CA GLY A 694 -0.27 26.67 -16.53
C GLY A 694 1.24 26.92 -16.57
N LYS A 695 1.70 28.02 -15.95
CA LYS A 695 3.13 28.42 -15.95
C LYS A 695 4.08 27.33 -15.49
N SER A 696 3.61 26.43 -14.64
CA SER A 696 4.33 25.28 -14.06
C SER A 696 4.34 24.01 -14.96
N TRP A 697 3.48 23.94 -15.98
CA TRP A 697 3.28 22.75 -16.84
C TRP A 697 3.20 23.12 -18.33
N THR A 698 4.24 23.80 -18.81
CA THR A 698 4.28 24.39 -20.17
C THR A 698 4.63 23.39 -21.28
N LYS A 699 5.30 22.28 -20.96
CA LYS A 699 5.65 21.21 -21.93
C LYS A 699 4.66 20.05 -21.93
N GLY A 700 3.64 20.12 -21.09
CA GLY A 700 2.63 19.10 -20.97
C GLY A 700 1.86 18.86 -22.26
N ARG A 701 1.59 17.59 -22.54
CA ARG A 701 0.59 17.14 -23.50
C ARG A 701 -0.51 16.42 -22.75
N TYR A 702 -1.69 16.36 -23.35
CA TYR A 702 -2.84 15.70 -22.76
C TYR A 702 -3.44 14.70 -23.73
N ALA A 703 -3.97 13.61 -23.19
CA ALA A 703 -4.81 12.69 -23.93
C ALA A 703 -6.02 12.28 -23.08
N PRO A 704 -7.16 11.93 -23.71
CA PRO A 704 -8.27 11.31 -23.00
C PRO A 704 -7.79 10.10 -22.22
N VAL A 705 -8.21 9.98 -20.97
CA VAL A 705 -7.71 8.90 -20.13
C VAL A 705 -8.12 7.53 -20.66
N SER A 706 -9.31 7.46 -21.25
CA SER A 706 -9.81 6.30 -21.98
C SER A 706 -8.89 5.84 -23.13
N LYS A 707 -7.95 6.67 -23.58
CA LYS A 707 -6.98 6.36 -24.64
C LYS A 707 -5.57 6.09 -24.13
N LEU A 708 -5.29 6.25 -22.83
CA LEU A 708 -3.94 6.05 -22.27
C LEU A 708 -3.39 4.64 -22.53
N TYR A 709 -4.23 3.61 -22.56
CA TYR A 709 -3.77 2.25 -22.86
C TYR A 709 -3.17 2.10 -24.26
N ARG A 710 -3.64 2.89 -25.24
CA ARG A 710 -3.10 2.88 -26.61
C ARG A 710 -1.74 3.55 -26.65
N ILE A 711 -1.58 4.58 -25.84
CA ILE A 711 -0.36 5.34 -25.63
C ILE A 711 0.69 4.47 -24.91
N ASN A 712 0.27 3.64 -23.95
CA ASN A 712 1.13 2.72 -23.19
C ASN A 712 1.68 1.53 -24.00
N LYS A 713 1.29 1.37 -25.28
CA LYS A 713 2.01 0.49 -26.22
C LYS A 713 3.37 1.08 -26.65
N LEU A 714 3.65 2.32 -26.26
CA LEU A 714 4.97 2.96 -26.32
C LEU A 714 5.72 2.68 -25.02
N ASP A 715 7.05 2.62 -25.09
CA ASP A 715 7.89 2.51 -23.89
C ASP A 715 7.65 3.77 -22.99
N CYS A 716 7.34 3.54 -21.71
CA CYS A 716 7.03 4.58 -20.72
C CYS A 716 8.04 4.52 -19.56
N THR A 717 8.41 5.68 -18.99
CA THR A 717 9.36 5.76 -17.87
C THR A 717 8.74 5.39 -16.53
N ASP A 718 7.43 5.57 -16.41
CA ASP A 718 6.70 5.38 -15.17
C ASP A 718 5.72 4.21 -15.31
N SER A 719 5.97 3.14 -14.56
CA SER A 719 5.06 1.99 -14.39
C SER A 719 3.64 2.42 -14.06
N PHE A 720 3.48 3.53 -13.35
CA PHE A 720 2.20 4.10 -12.98
C PHE A 720 1.33 4.51 -14.17
N LEU A 721 1.91 5.12 -15.22
CA LEU A 721 1.16 5.51 -16.42
C LEU A 721 0.64 4.27 -17.16
N TRP A 722 1.48 3.23 -17.20
CA TRP A 722 1.14 1.93 -17.76
C TRP A 722 -0.07 1.31 -17.05
N VAL A 723 0.00 1.27 -15.71
CA VAL A 723 -1.07 0.77 -14.83
C VAL A 723 -2.36 1.57 -15.04
N ILE A 724 -2.34 2.91 -15.01
CA ILE A 724 -3.53 3.74 -15.25
C ILE A 724 -4.19 3.39 -16.59
N GLY A 725 -3.41 3.34 -17.67
CA GLY A 725 -3.97 3.06 -18.99
C GLY A 725 -4.52 1.65 -19.08
N LEU A 726 -3.82 0.64 -18.57
CA LEU A 726 -4.33 -0.74 -18.62
C LEU A 726 -5.63 -0.90 -17.83
N THR A 727 -5.72 -0.33 -16.62
CA THR A 727 -6.97 -0.38 -15.84
C THR A 727 -8.12 0.28 -16.59
N GLN A 728 -7.87 1.37 -17.30
CA GLN A 728 -8.87 2.02 -18.16
C GLN A 728 -9.31 1.17 -19.37
N LYS A 729 -8.37 0.47 -20.02
CA LYS A 729 -8.70 -0.46 -21.12
C LYS A 729 -9.69 -1.53 -20.68
N MET A 730 -9.43 -2.10 -19.50
CA MET A 730 -10.16 -3.26 -18.99
C MET A 730 -11.52 -2.88 -18.41
N CYS A 731 -11.66 -1.68 -17.86
CA CYS A 731 -12.92 -1.18 -17.32
C CYS A 731 -13.85 -0.54 -18.39
N GLY A 732 -13.32 -0.18 -19.57
CA GLY A 732 -14.08 0.35 -20.72
C GLY A 732 -14.10 1.89 -20.81
N PRO A 733 -14.42 2.48 -21.98
CA PRO A 733 -14.32 3.93 -22.22
C PRO A 733 -15.31 4.79 -21.41
N ASP A 734 -16.43 4.20 -20.96
CA ASP A 734 -17.41 4.84 -20.06
C ASP A 734 -17.07 4.64 -18.57
N SER A 735 -16.01 3.88 -18.28
CA SER A 735 -15.44 3.85 -16.95
C SER A 735 -14.59 5.10 -16.80
N ASP A 736 -15.20 6.17 -16.26
CA ASP A 736 -14.43 7.29 -15.74
C ASP A 736 -13.24 6.70 -14.95
N LEU A 737 -12.02 7.23 -15.11
CA LEU A 737 -10.83 6.97 -14.24
C LEU A 737 -11.20 6.60 -12.81
N TYR A 738 -12.21 7.31 -12.33
CA TYR A 738 -13.08 7.03 -11.22
C TYR A 738 -13.28 5.54 -10.92
N ALA A 739 -13.91 4.71 -11.76
CA ALA A 739 -14.26 3.33 -11.45
C ALA A 739 -13.08 2.35 -11.33
N ALA A 740 -11.92 2.76 -11.84
CA ALA A 740 -10.66 2.04 -11.79
C ALA A 740 -9.81 2.43 -10.58
N TYR A 741 -10.15 3.50 -9.86
CA TYR A 741 -9.43 4.06 -8.71
C TYR A 741 -10.37 4.31 -7.50
N SER A 742 -11.63 3.85 -7.56
CA SER A 742 -12.66 3.91 -6.50
C SER A 742 -13.28 2.55 -6.27
#